data_AF-A0AAE1QTE6-F1
#
_entry.id   AF-A0AAE1QTE6-F1
#
_cell.length_a   1.000
_cell.length_b   1.000
_cell.length_c   1.000
_cell.angle_alpha   90.00
_cell.angle_beta   90.00
_cell.angle_gamma   90.00
#
_symmetry.space_group_name_H-M   'P 1'
#
loop_
_entity.id
_entity.type
_entity.pdbx_description
1 polymer ?
#
loop_
_entity_poly.entity_id
_entity_poly.type
_entity_poly.pdbx_seq_one_letter_code
_entity_poly.pdbx_strand_id
1 'polypeptide(L)'
;MSSNQKKRNFQIEAFKHKVVVDPKYADKTWKILEHAIHEIYNHNASGLSFEELYRNAYNMVLHKFGEKLYSGLVSTITFHLQQISKFIESAQGDLFLEELNRQWRDHNKAMQMIRDILMYMDRTFVPSTHKTPVHELGLNLWRDNIVRLNKIQTRLLSTLLELILKERDGEVINRGLMRNIIKMLMDLGPSVYQEDFEKTFLEVSADFYRAESQRFIECSDCGDYLKKAEKRLNVEIERVSHYLDPKTEVKITNVVEKEMIENHMPRLVHMENSGLVNMLLDDKYEDLRRMYNLFRRVPNGLATVRDVMTSHIREIGKQLVTDPEKLKDPVEFVQCLLNEKDKYDNIIILAFNNDKTFQNALNSSFEFFINLNPRSPEFISLFVDEKLRKGLKGISEEDVVIILDKVMMLFRYLQEKDVFEKYYKQHLAKRLLSGKTVSDDAERSLIIKLKTECGYQFTSKLEGMFTDMKTSQDTMQGFHTAYGAELGDGPGPSLVVQVLTTGSWPTQPSVTCNLPAELSALCEKFRSYYLGTHTGRRLSWQTNMGTADLKVTFGKGQKHELNVSTYQMCVLMLFNNADRLMYKEIEQATEIPSSDLKRSLQSLACVKGKNVLRKEPMSKDIGEDDAFFVNDKFTSKFYKVKIGTVVAQKESEPEKQETRQRVEEDRKPQIEAAIVRIMKSRKVLDHNNIIAEVTKQLQSRFLANPGEIKKRIESLIERDFLERDDADRRLYRYLA
;
A
#
# COMPACT_ATOMS: atom_id res chain seq x y z
N MET A 1 -56.36 -79.35 -18.57
CA MET A 1 -57.46 -79.34 -19.55
C MET A 1 -57.59 -77.93 -20.11
N SER A 2 -57.37 -77.79 -21.42
CA SER A 2 -57.49 -76.55 -22.19
C SER A 2 -58.90 -75.97 -22.17
N SER A 3 -59.03 -74.64 -22.10
CA SER A 3 -60.02 -73.94 -22.90
C SER A 3 -59.44 -72.62 -23.44
N ASN A 4 -59.06 -72.68 -24.71
CA ASN A 4 -58.72 -71.54 -25.55
C ASN A 4 -59.99 -70.70 -25.78
N GLN A 5 -60.08 -69.50 -25.22
CA GLN A 5 -60.98 -68.46 -25.73
C GLN A 5 -60.15 -67.43 -26.52
N LYS A 6 -60.18 -67.58 -27.84
CA LYS A 6 -59.62 -66.62 -28.81
C LYS A 6 -60.24 -65.24 -28.58
N LYS A 7 -59.42 -64.23 -28.24
CA LYS A 7 -59.78 -62.81 -28.41
C LYS A 7 -60.10 -62.58 -29.89
N ARG A 8 -61.36 -62.28 -30.22
CA ARG A 8 -61.74 -61.78 -31.54
C ARG A 8 -61.15 -60.37 -31.69
N ASN A 9 -60.13 -60.24 -32.55
CA ASN A 9 -59.73 -58.93 -33.06
C ASN A 9 -60.87 -58.42 -33.95
N PHE A 10 -61.50 -57.31 -33.57
CA PHE A 10 -62.33 -56.55 -34.48
C PHE A 10 -61.41 -55.82 -35.46
N GLN A 11 -61.41 -56.24 -36.71
CA GLN A 11 -60.83 -55.47 -37.80
C GLN A 11 -61.89 -54.44 -38.21
N ILE A 12 -61.72 -53.18 -37.79
CA ILE A 12 -62.52 -52.08 -38.36
C ILE A 12 -61.98 -51.90 -39.78
N GLU A 13 -62.72 -52.39 -40.78
CA GLU A 13 -62.46 -52.01 -42.16
C GLU A 13 -62.69 -50.51 -42.28
N ALA A 14 -61.64 -49.78 -42.66
CA ALA A 14 -61.77 -48.36 -42.96
C ALA A 14 -62.77 -48.20 -44.09
N PHE A 15 -63.92 -47.58 -43.81
CA PHE A 15 -64.82 -47.09 -44.85
C PHE A 15 -64.07 -46.00 -45.63
N LYS A 16 -63.35 -46.41 -46.68
CA LYS A 16 -62.59 -45.54 -47.57
C LYS A 16 -63.54 -44.80 -48.51
N HIS A 17 -64.42 -43.99 -47.95
CA HIS A 17 -64.97 -42.88 -48.72
C HIS A 17 -63.86 -41.83 -48.82
N LYS A 18 -63.10 -41.85 -49.92
CA LYS A 18 -62.26 -40.71 -50.31
C LYS A 18 -63.24 -39.55 -50.55
N VAL A 19 -63.47 -38.72 -49.53
CA VAL A 19 -64.03 -37.39 -49.75
C VAL A 19 -62.96 -36.62 -50.51
N VAL A 20 -63.01 -36.70 -51.85
CA VAL A 20 -62.25 -35.80 -52.71
C VAL A 20 -62.96 -34.47 -52.59
N VAL A 21 -62.48 -33.64 -51.67
CA VAL A 21 -62.95 -32.27 -51.53
C VAL A 21 -62.60 -31.52 -52.82
N ASP A 22 -63.60 -30.94 -53.48
CA ASP A 22 -63.47 -30.20 -54.74
C ASP A 22 -62.38 -29.11 -54.62
N PRO A 23 -61.42 -28.98 -55.57
CA PRO A 23 -60.49 -27.85 -55.60
C PRO A 23 -61.15 -26.47 -55.45
N LYS A 24 -62.39 -26.30 -55.94
CA LYS A 24 -63.17 -25.06 -55.79
C LYS A 24 -63.56 -24.77 -54.32
N TYR A 25 -63.66 -25.80 -53.48
CA TYR A 25 -63.89 -25.62 -52.03
C TYR A 25 -62.69 -24.92 -51.39
N ALA A 26 -61.46 -25.31 -51.74
CA ALA A 26 -60.26 -24.68 -51.19
C ALA A 26 -60.16 -23.20 -51.59
N ASP A 27 -60.52 -22.86 -52.84
CA ASP A 27 -60.56 -21.47 -53.31
C ASP A 27 -61.62 -20.64 -52.59
N LYS A 28 -62.83 -21.19 -52.42
CA LYS A 28 -63.92 -20.49 -51.73
C LYS A 28 -63.59 -20.26 -50.25
N THR A 29 -63.05 -21.28 -49.57
CA THR A 29 -62.68 -21.19 -48.15
C THR A 29 -61.49 -20.26 -47.95
N TRP A 30 -60.50 -20.26 -48.85
CA TRP A 30 -59.41 -19.29 -48.81
C TRP A 30 -59.91 -17.86 -48.95
N LYS A 31 -60.82 -17.55 -49.89
CA LYS A 31 -61.38 -16.21 -50.04
C LYS A 31 -62.09 -15.70 -48.77
N ILE A 32 -62.72 -16.60 -48.01
CA ILE A 32 -63.33 -16.24 -46.71
C ILE A 32 -62.25 -15.86 -45.69
N LEU A 33 -61.16 -16.64 -45.61
CA LEU A 33 -60.04 -16.35 -44.71
C LEU A 33 -59.26 -15.10 -45.13
N GLU A 34 -59.03 -14.90 -46.42
CA GLU A 34 -58.41 -13.71 -46.99
C GLU A 34 -59.24 -12.45 -46.68
N HIS A 35 -60.56 -12.50 -46.87
CA HIS A 35 -61.46 -11.41 -46.47
C HIS A 35 -61.40 -11.12 -44.97
N ALA A 36 -61.36 -12.15 -44.12
CA ALA A 36 -61.20 -11.97 -42.68
C ALA A 36 -59.86 -11.31 -42.32
N ILE A 37 -58.76 -11.68 -42.98
CA ILE A 37 -57.46 -11.02 -42.81
C ILE A 37 -57.54 -9.54 -43.20
N HIS A 38 -58.20 -9.21 -44.32
CA HIS A 38 -58.44 -7.81 -44.71
C HIS A 38 -59.24 -7.04 -43.65
N GLU A 39 -60.33 -7.61 -43.12
CA GLU A 39 -61.13 -6.97 -42.06
C GLU A 39 -60.34 -6.79 -40.76
N ILE A 40 -59.45 -7.72 -40.41
CA ILE A 40 -58.55 -7.59 -39.25
C ILE A 40 -57.60 -6.40 -39.44
N TYR A 41 -56.96 -6.25 -40.61
CA TYR A 41 -56.10 -5.11 -40.90
C TYR A 41 -56.86 -3.78 -41.03
N ASN A 42 -58.14 -3.82 -41.39
CA ASN A 42 -59.03 -2.64 -41.43
C ASN A 42 -59.66 -2.31 -40.06
N HIS A 43 -59.24 -2.96 -38.98
CA HIS A 43 -59.77 -2.79 -37.62
C HIS A 43 -61.25 -3.17 -37.42
N ASN A 44 -61.81 -4.01 -38.29
CA ASN A 44 -63.21 -4.46 -38.26
C ASN A 44 -63.38 -5.90 -37.70
N ALA A 45 -62.46 -6.35 -36.83
CA ALA A 45 -62.45 -7.73 -36.35
C ALA A 45 -63.65 -8.14 -35.47
N SER A 46 -64.43 -7.19 -34.94
CA SER A 46 -65.58 -7.46 -34.06
C SER A 46 -66.75 -8.15 -34.77
N GLY A 47 -66.84 -8.02 -36.10
CA GLY A 47 -67.87 -8.69 -36.91
C GLY A 47 -67.51 -10.13 -37.33
N LEU A 48 -66.33 -10.63 -36.96
CA LEU A 48 -65.81 -11.92 -37.40
C LEU A 48 -66.11 -13.03 -36.37
N SER A 49 -66.55 -14.19 -36.85
CA SER A 49 -66.64 -15.41 -36.03
C SER A 49 -65.31 -16.16 -36.04
N PHE A 50 -64.51 -15.99 -34.98
CA PHE A 50 -63.20 -16.65 -34.85
C PHE A 50 -63.28 -18.18 -34.82
N GLU A 51 -64.37 -18.76 -34.30
CA GLU A 51 -64.61 -20.22 -34.33
C GLU A 51 -64.81 -20.72 -35.76
N GLU A 52 -65.62 -20.01 -36.55
CA GLU A 52 -65.89 -20.40 -37.93
C GLU A 52 -64.64 -20.26 -38.80
N LEU A 53 -63.89 -19.18 -38.61
CA LEU A 53 -62.62 -18.94 -39.30
C LEU A 53 -61.58 -19.99 -38.92
N TYR A 54 -61.47 -20.35 -37.63
CA TYR A 54 -60.61 -21.43 -37.19
C TYR A 54 -61.03 -22.78 -37.80
N ARG A 55 -62.32 -23.09 -37.83
CA ARG A 55 -62.85 -24.34 -38.44
C ARG A 55 -62.56 -24.39 -39.94
N ASN A 56 -62.69 -23.27 -40.64
CA ASN A 56 -62.35 -23.14 -42.05
C ASN A 56 -60.85 -23.40 -42.30
N ALA A 57 -59.97 -22.77 -41.52
CA ALA A 57 -58.53 -23.00 -41.60
C ALA A 57 -58.15 -24.46 -41.24
N TYR A 58 -58.78 -25.01 -40.19
CA TYR A 58 -58.62 -26.41 -39.78
C TYR A 58 -58.97 -27.37 -40.92
N ASN A 59 -60.12 -27.20 -41.55
CA ASN A 59 -60.58 -28.04 -42.66
C ASN A 59 -59.63 -27.93 -43.88
N MET A 60 -59.12 -26.73 -44.19
CA MET A 60 -58.15 -26.57 -45.27
C MET A 60 -56.87 -27.38 -45.03
N VAL A 61 -56.33 -27.37 -43.81
CA VAL A 61 -55.14 -28.15 -43.47
C VAL A 61 -55.45 -29.66 -43.45
N LEU A 62 -56.58 -30.05 -42.85
CA LEU A 62 -57.04 -31.45 -42.78
C LEU A 62 -57.16 -32.08 -44.19
N HIS A 63 -57.69 -31.31 -45.15
CA HIS A 63 -57.89 -31.73 -46.53
C HIS A 63 -56.66 -31.51 -47.43
N LYS A 64 -55.45 -31.39 -46.87
CA LYS A 64 -54.17 -31.27 -47.58
C LYS A 64 -53.98 -29.99 -48.40
N PHE A 65 -54.74 -28.93 -48.12
CA PHE A 65 -54.57 -27.59 -48.75
C PHE A 65 -53.72 -26.62 -47.90
N GLY A 66 -52.90 -27.13 -46.97
CA GLY A 66 -52.06 -26.30 -46.08
C GLY A 66 -51.06 -25.41 -46.83
N GLU A 67 -50.51 -25.88 -47.94
CA GLU A 67 -49.54 -25.09 -48.73
C GLU A 67 -50.18 -23.83 -49.33
N LYS A 68 -51.38 -24.00 -49.91
CA LYS A 68 -52.17 -22.91 -50.50
C LYS A 68 -52.58 -21.89 -49.44
N LEU A 69 -52.98 -22.36 -48.26
CA LEU A 69 -53.32 -21.50 -47.12
C LEU A 69 -52.09 -20.69 -46.65
N TYR A 70 -50.90 -21.32 -46.57
CA TYR A 70 -49.67 -20.65 -46.15
C TYR A 70 -49.19 -19.63 -47.20
N SER A 71 -49.15 -20.00 -48.49
CA SER A 71 -48.74 -19.08 -49.56
C SER A 71 -49.72 -17.91 -49.74
N GLY A 72 -51.02 -18.20 -49.56
CA GLY A 72 -52.06 -17.18 -49.54
C GLY A 72 -51.83 -16.18 -48.41
N LEU A 73 -51.61 -16.68 -47.19
CA LEU A 73 -51.30 -15.85 -46.02
C LEU A 73 -50.11 -14.93 -46.26
N VAL A 74 -49.01 -15.48 -46.78
CA VAL A 74 -47.80 -14.71 -47.12
C VAL A 74 -48.15 -13.58 -48.10
N SER A 75 -48.91 -13.89 -49.15
CA SER A 75 -49.26 -12.94 -50.21
C SER A 75 -50.16 -11.82 -49.67
N THR A 76 -51.19 -12.16 -48.90
CA THR A 76 -52.14 -11.19 -48.32
C THR A 76 -51.46 -10.27 -47.30
N ILE A 77 -50.61 -10.81 -46.40
CA ILE A 77 -49.86 -9.98 -45.45
C ILE A 77 -48.88 -9.07 -46.21
N THR A 78 -48.15 -9.60 -47.19
CA THR A 78 -47.19 -8.81 -47.99
C THR A 78 -47.90 -7.65 -48.69
N PHE A 79 -49.09 -7.87 -49.25
CA PHE A 79 -49.89 -6.81 -49.85
C PHE A 79 -50.24 -5.70 -48.85
N HIS A 80 -50.67 -6.04 -47.63
CA HIS A 80 -50.94 -5.03 -46.60
C HIS A 80 -49.68 -4.28 -46.18
N LEU A 81 -48.56 -4.97 -45.97
CA LEU A 81 -47.29 -4.35 -45.62
C LEU A 81 -46.79 -3.38 -46.71
N GLN A 82 -47.02 -3.70 -47.98
CA GLN A 82 -46.71 -2.78 -49.09
C GLN A 82 -47.58 -1.52 -49.12
N GLN A 83 -48.80 -1.55 -48.59
CA GLN A 83 -49.60 -0.32 -48.41
C GLN A 83 -49.12 0.45 -47.17
N ILE A 84 -48.88 -0.26 -46.06
CA ILE A 84 -48.34 0.32 -44.82
C ILE A 84 -47.00 1.03 -45.09
N SER A 85 -46.10 0.44 -45.87
CA SER A 85 -44.81 1.05 -46.21
C SER A 85 -44.97 2.41 -46.89
N LYS A 86 -45.93 2.57 -47.80
CA LYS A 86 -46.21 3.86 -48.45
C LYS A 86 -46.68 4.92 -47.45
N PHE A 87 -47.51 4.53 -46.47
CA PHE A 87 -47.95 5.45 -45.41
C PHE A 87 -46.77 5.89 -44.54
N ILE A 88 -45.92 4.94 -44.12
CA ILE A 88 -44.72 5.24 -43.32
C ILE A 88 -43.74 6.13 -44.13
N GLU A 89 -43.53 5.85 -45.42
CA GLU A 89 -42.69 6.66 -46.30
C GLU A 89 -43.20 8.11 -46.41
N SER A 90 -44.52 8.31 -46.43
CA SER A 90 -45.14 9.64 -46.57
C SER A 90 -45.07 10.49 -45.30
N ALA A 91 -44.86 9.88 -44.13
CA ALA A 91 -44.77 10.60 -42.86
C ALA A 91 -43.53 11.51 -42.81
N GLN A 92 -43.68 12.78 -42.46
CA GLN A 92 -42.61 13.77 -42.45
C GLN A 92 -42.12 14.10 -41.03
N GLY A 93 -40.84 14.49 -40.90
CA GLY A 93 -40.25 14.94 -39.65
C GLY A 93 -40.40 13.94 -38.49
N ASP A 94 -40.73 14.47 -37.31
CA ASP A 94 -40.85 13.73 -36.04
C ASP A 94 -42.00 12.72 -36.03
N LEU A 95 -42.99 12.87 -36.92
CA LEU A 95 -44.14 11.96 -37.04
C LEU A 95 -43.75 10.59 -37.61
N PHE A 96 -42.58 10.46 -38.25
CA PHE A 96 -42.15 9.21 -38.87
C PHE A 96 -42.02 8.05 -37.87
N LEU A 97 -41.36 8.27 -36.74
CA LEU A 97 -41.20 7.22 -35.72
C LEU A 97 -42.53 6.91 -35.02
N GLU A 98 -43.38 7.91 -34.82
CA GLU A 98 -44.71 7.72 -34.23
C GLU A 98 -45.59 6.85 -35.14
N GLU A 99 -45.58 7.14 -36.45
CA GLU A 99 -46.32 6.38 -37.44
C GLU A 99 -45.78 4.94 -37.54
N LEU A 100 -44.47 4.77 -37.63
CA LEU A 100 -43.83 3.45 -37.66
C LEU A 100 -44.20 2.62 -36.41
N ASN A 101 -44.16 3.24 -35.22
CA ASN A 101 -44.52 2.59 -33.97
C ASN A 101 -46.02 2.22 -33.92
N ARG A 102 -46.90 3.10 -34.42
CA ARG A 102 -48.34 2.83 -34.50
C ARG A 102 -48.62 1.63 -35.41
N GLN A 103 -48.09 1.66 -36.63
CA GLN A 103 -48.27 0.59 -37.61
C GLN A 103 -47.68 -0.74 -37.13
N TRP A 104 -46.54 -0.71 -36.43
CA TRP A 104 -45.96 -1.90 -35.82
C TRP A 104 -46.86 -2.52 -34.74
N ARG A 105 -47.45 -1.69 -33.88
CA ARG A 105 -48.37 -2.16 -32.83
C ARG A 105 -49.63 -2.78 -33.42
N ASP A 106 -50.17 -2.15 -34.46
CA ASP A 106 -51.39 -2.64 -35.11
C ASP A 106 -51.14 -3.91 -35.92
N HIS A 107 -50.00 -4.00 -36.62
CA HIS A 107 -49.54 -5.24 -37.26
C HIS A 107 -49.40 -6.39 -36.26
N ASN A 108 -48.79 -6.16 -35.10
CA ASN A 108 -48.66 -7.22 -34.08
C ASN A 108 -50.01 -7.68 -33.52
N LYS A 109 -50.95 -6.76 -33.29
CA LYS A 109 -52.32 -7.14 -32.88
C LYS A 109 -53.02 -7.97 -33.96
N ALA A 110 -52.91 -7.56 -35.23
CA ALA A 110 -53.45 -8.30 -36.35
C ALA A 110 -52.83 -9.71 -36.43
N MET A 111 -51.50 -9.82 -36.30
CA MET A 111 -50.80 -11.11 -36.32
C MET A 111 -51.17 -12.03 -35.16
N GLN A 112 -51.48 -11.51 -33.98
CA GLN A 112 -52.01 -12.31 -32.87
C GLN A 112 -53.36 -12.92 -33.23
N MET A 113 -54.30 -12.12 -33.76
CA MET A 113 -55.61 -12.59 -34.19
C MET A 113 -55.50 -13.63 -35.31
N ILE A 114 -54.64 -13.39 -36.30
CA ILE A 114 -54.40 -14.30 -37.43
C ILE A 114 -53.78 -15.61 -36.95
N ARG A 115 -52.81 -15.57 -36.03
CA ARG A 115 -52.22 -16.77 -35.42
C ARG A 115 -53.28 -17.59 -34.69
N ASP A 116 -54.19 -16.94 -33.97
CA ASP A 116 -55.23 -17.64 -33.22
C ASP A 116 -56.23 -18.35 -34.17
N ILE A 117 -56.58 -17.71 -35.30
CA ILE A 117 -57.36 -18.33 -36.39
C ILE A 117 -56.60 -19.51 -37.02
N LEU A 118 -55.30 -19.37 -37.23
CA LEU A 118 -54.45 -20.36 -37.92
C LEU A 118 -53.73 -21.33 -36.97
N MET A 119 -54.18 -21.43 -35.72
CA MET A 119 -53.51 -22.21 -34.67
C MET A 119 -53.29 -23.69 -35.06
N TYR A 120 -54.22 -24.29 -35.81
CA TYR A 120 -54.07 -25.67 -36.27
C TYR A 120 -52.96 -25.82 -37.33
N MET A 121 -52.78 -24.82 -38.21
CA MET A 121 -51.69 -24.80 -39.19
C MET A 121 -50.33 -24.78 -38.49
N ASP A 122 -50.16 -23.92 -37.48
CA ASP A 122 -48.93 -23.84 -36.69
C ASP A 122 -48.61 -25.15 -35.95
N ARG A 123 -49.63 -25.87 -35.47
CA ARG A 123 -49.43 -27.13 -34.72
C ARG A 123 -49.17 -28.34 -35.60
N THR A 124 -49.61 -28.35 -36.86
CA THR A 124 -49.61 -29.57 -37.69
C THR A 124 -48.88 -29.40 -39.02
N PHE A 125 -49.20 -28.36 -39.77
CA PHE A 125 -48.65 -28.15 -41.12
C PHE A 125 -47.24 -27.57 -41.07
N VAL A 126 -47.01 -26.56 -40.23
CA VAL A 126 -45.71 -25.88 -40.10
C VAL A 126 -44.59 -26.85 -39.68
N PRO A 127 -44.76 -27.73 -38.66
CA PRO A 127 -43.72 -28.67 -38.27
C PRO A 127 -43.45 -29.76 -39.31
N SER A 128 -44.49 -30.20 -40.03
CA SER A 128 -44.35 -31.25 -41.06
C SER A 128 -43.73 -30.77 -42.36
N THR A 129 -43.70 -29.45 -42.59
CA THR A 129 -43.12 -28.83 -43.79
C THR A 129 -41.89 -27.97 -43.50
N HIS A 130 -41.44 -27.92 -42.24
CA HIS A 130 -40.33 -27.09 -41.77
C HIS A 130 -40.47 -25.59 -42.15
N LYS A 131 -41.70 -25.09 -42.17
CA LYS A 131 -41.98 -23.67 -42.46
C LYS A 131 -41.86 -22.80 -41.20
N THR A 132 -41.86 -21.49 -41.40
CA THR A 132 -41.87 -20.53 -40.29
C THR A 132 -43.27 -20.43 -39.67
N PRO A 133 -43.41 -20.50 -38.34
CA PRO A 133 -44.69 -20.27 -37.65
C PRO A 133 -45.32 -18.92 -37.99
N VAL A 134 -46.65 -18.82 -37.95
CA VAL A 134 -47.41 -17.65 -38.44
C VAL A 134 -46.97 -16.35 -37.78
N HIS A 135 -46.74 -16.34 -36.46
CA HIS A 135 -46.28 -15.13 -35.76
C HIS A 135 -44.88 -14.70 -36.22
N GLU A 136 -43.92 -15.63 -36.29
CA GLU A 136 -42.55 -15.36 -36.72
C GLU A 136 -42.49 -14.99 -38.21
N LEU A 137 -43.37 -15.57 -39.04
CA LEU A 137 -43.57 -15.15 -40.42
C LEU A 137 -43.99 -13.68 -40.50
N GLY A 138 -44.92 -13.25 -39.64
CA GLY A 138 -45.33 -11.84 -39.57
C GLY A 138 -44.18 -10.89 -39.21
N LEU A 139 -43.25 -11.31 -38.34
CA LEU A 139 -42.03 -10.57 -38.01
C LEU A 139 -41.06 -10.52 -39.20
N ASN A 140 -40.81 -11.66 -39.85
CA ASN A 140 -39.93 -11.75 -41.02
C ASN A 140 -40.46 -10.89 -42.18
N LEU A 141 -41.77 -10.93 -42.45
CA LEU A 141 -42.38 -10.12 -43.49
C LEU A 141 -42.30 -8.63 -43.17
N TRP A 142 -42.49 -8.22 -41.91
CA TRP A 142 -42.30 -6.84 -41.49
C TRP A 142 -40.84 -6.38 -41.66
N ARG A 143 -39.87 -7.20 -41.24
CA ARG A 143 -38.44 -6.94 -41.44
C ARG A 143 -38.14 -6.68 -42.92
N ASP A 144 -38.57 -7.58 -43.79
CA ASP A 144 -38.15 -7.59 -45.19
C ASP A 144 -38.90 -6.56 -46.05
N ASN A 145 -40.16 -6.24 -45.73
CA ASN A 145 -40.99 -5.31 -46.52
C ASN A 145 -41.07 -3.88 -45.94
N ILE A 146 -40.79 -3.69 -44.64
CA ILE A 146 -40.82 -2.37 -43.99
C ILE A 146 -39.42 -1.93 -43.58
N VAL A 147 -38.79 -2.62 -42.62
CA VAL A 147 -37.57 -2.13 -41.97
C VAL A 147 -36.37 -2.14 -42.90
N ARG A 148 -36.23 -3.15 -43.76
CA ARG A 148 -35.16 -3.28 -44.76
C ARG A 148 -35.48 -2.62 -46.09
N LEU A 149 -36.61 -1.94 -46.21
CA LEU A 149 -36.89 -1.13 -47.39
C LEU A 149 -35.94 0.08 -47.36
N ASN A 150 -35.06 0.20 -48.35
CA ASN A 150 -33.91 1.12 -48.36
C ASN A 150 -34.25 2.53 -47.83
N LYS A 151 -35.33 3.15 -48.31
CA LYS A 151 -35.76 4.49 -47.87
C LYS A 151 -36.11 4.57 -46.38
N ILE A 152 -36.81 3.55 -45.86
CA ILE A 152 -37.21 3.48 -44.44
C ILE A 152 -36.00 3.11 -43.59
N GLN A 153 -35.18 2.15 -44.03
CA GLN A 153 -33.99 1.68 -43.31
C GLN A 153 -33.01 2.82 -43.04
N THR A 154 -32.59 3.55 -44.09
CA THR A 154 -31.63 4.64 -43.94
C THR A 154 -32.17 5.74 -43.04
N ARG A 155 -33.45 6.11 -43.23
CA ARG A 155 -34.10 7.16 -42.43
C ARG A 155 -34.27 6.75 -40.98
N LEU A 156 -34.69 5.51 -40.72
CA LEU A 156 -34.83 4.96 -39.38
C LEU A 156 -33.50 5.00 -38.64
N LEU A 157 -32.44 4.51 -39.26
CA LEU A 157 -31.10 4.52 -38.68
C LEU A 157 -30.63 5.95 -38.41
N SER A 158 -30.72 6.85 -39.39
CA SER A 158 -30.28 8.25 -39.22
C SER A 158 -31.05 8.97 -38.11
N THR A 159 -32.37 8.80 -38.05
CA THR A 159 -33.20 9.46 -37.05
C THR A 159 -32.94 8.92 -35.63
N LEU A 160 -32.76 7.61 -35.48
CA LEU A 160 -32.41 7.02 -34.17
C LEU A 160 -31.05 7.54 -33.67
N LEU A 161 -30.05 7.61 -34.54
CA LEU A 161 -28.73 8.13 -34.20
C LEU A 161 -28.76 9.64 -33.88
N GLU A 162 -29.51 10.43 -34.66
CA GLU A 162 -29.69 11.86 -34.40
C GLU A 162 -30.35 12.14 -33.05
N LEU A 163 -31.39 11.37 -32.69
CA LEU A 163 -32.04 11.50 -31.37
C LEU A 163 -31.08 11.17 -30.23
N ILE A 164 -30.22 10.15 -30.41
CA ILE A 164 -29.20 9.82 -29.41
C ILE A 164 -28.15 10.94 -29.29
N LEU A 165 -27.73 11.54 -30.39
CA LEU A 165 -26.81 12.68 -30.39
C LEU A 165 -27.41 13.90 -29.69
N LYS A 166 -28.66 14.26 -30.01
CA LYS A 166 -29.42 15.32 -29.32
C LYS A 166 -29.50 15.07 -27.82
N GLU A 167 -29.78 13.83 -27.40
CA GLU A 167 -29.78 13.48 -25.98
C GLU A 167 -28.39 13.61 -25.33
N ARG A 168 -27.30 13.28 -26.05
CA ARG A 168 -25.93 13.51 -25.56
C ARG A 168 -25.62 15.00 -25.36
N ASP A 169 -26.19 15.87 -26.19
CA ASP A 169 -26.05 17.32 -26.06
C ASP A 169 -26.99 17.95 -25.01
N GLY A 170 -27.84 17.13 -24.39
CA GLY A 170 -28.72 17.52 -23.28
C GLY A 170 -30.13 17.88 -23.71
N GLU A 171 -30.50 17.65 -24.97
CA GLU A 171 -31.87 17.83 -25.44
C GLU A 171 -32.80 16.72 -24.91
N VAL A 172 -34.06 17.07 -24.66
CA VAL A 172 -35.07 16.12 -24.20
C VAL A 172 -35.66 15.38 -25.39
N ILE A 173 -35.53 14.05 -25.38
CA ILE A 173 -36.11 13.17 -26.39
C ILE A 173 -37.25 12.33 -25.82
N ASN A 174 -38.12 11.82 -26.70
CA ASN A 174 -39.17 10.87 -26.32
C ASN A 174 -38.56 9.47 -26.07
N ARG A 175 -38.04 9.23 -24.87
CA ARG A 175 -37.46 7.93 -24.45
C ARG A 175 -38.45 6.76 -24.59
N GLY A 176 -39.75 7.00 -24.44
CA GLY A 176 -40.78 5.98 -24.60
C GLY A 176 -40.93 5.51 -26.05
N LEU A 177 -40.91 6.46 -27.00
CA LEU A 177 -40.92 6.14 -28.42
C LEU A 177 -39.64 5.41 -28.84
N MET A 178 -38.48 5.89 -28.40
CA MET A 178 -37.19 5.21 -28.62
C MET A 178 -37.23 3.77 -28.12
N ARG A 179 -37.69 3.54 -26.89
CA ARG A 179 -37.82 2.20 -26.32
C ARG A 179 -38.68 1.28 -27.19
N ASN A 180 -39.81 1.77 -27.68
CA ASN A 180 -40.71 0.97 -28.50
C ASN A 180 -40.09 0.61 -29.86
N ILE A 181 -39.43 1.56 -30.51
CA ILE A 181 -38.77 1.33 -31.80
C ILE A 181 -37.57 0.40 -31.64
N ILE A 182 -36.72 0.61 -30.64
CA ILE A 182 -35.60 -0.29 -30.37
C ILE A 182 -36.10 -1.69 -29.99
N LYS A 183 -37.19 -1.79 -29.21
CA LYS A 183 -37.84 -3.07 -28.92
C LYS A 183 -38.33 -3.77 -30.17
N MET A 184 -38.91 -3.05 -31.13
CA MET A 184 -39.23 -3.60 -32.44
C MET A 184 -37.99 -4.16 -33.13
N LEU A 185 -36.87 -3.43 -33.18
CA LEU A 185 -35.63 -3.93 -33.80
C LEU A 185 -35.13 -5.21 -33.11
N MET A 186 -35.21 -5.29 -31.78
CA MET A 186 -34.88 -6.49 -31.02
C MET A 186 -35.81 -7.67 -31.32
N ASP A 187 -37.12 -7.41 -31.47
CA ASP A 187 -38.13 -8.43 -31.80
C ASP A 187 -37.97 -9.00 -33.21
N LEU A 188 -37.42 -8.22 -34.15
CA LEU A 188 -37.09 -8.68 -35.50
C LEU A 188 -35.78 -9.49 -35.56
N GLY A 189 -35.08 -9.61 -34.43
CA GLY A 189 -33.96 -10.50 -34.22
C GLY A 189 -32.57 -9.85 -34.37
N PRO A 190 -31.49 -10.63 -34.08
CA PRO A 190 -30.12 -10.11 -34.04
C PRO A 190 -29.64 -9.49 -35.35
N SER A 191 -30.06 -10.03 -36.50
CA SER A 191 -29.69 -9.51 -37.81
C SER A 191 -30.22 -8.11 -38.12
N VAL A 192 -31.14 -7.59 -37.29
CA VAL A 192 -31.69 -6.24 -37.42
C VAL A 192 -31.11 -5.37 -36.32
N TYR A 193 -31.27 -5.76 -35.04
CA TYR A 193 -30.74 -4.95 -33.95
C TYR A 193 -29.21 -4.85 -33.95
N GLN A 194 -28.50 -5.98 -34.03
CA GLN A 194 -27.04 -5.99 -33.87
C GLN A 194 -26.33 -5.53 -35.14
N GLU A 195 -26.73 -6.07 -36.29
CA GLU A 195 -26.08 -5.78 -37.58
C GLU A 195 -26.51 -4.45 -38.19
N ASP A 196 -27.82 -4.18 -38.28
CA ASP A 196 -28.32 -2.99 -38.99
C ASP A 196 -28.23 -1.71 -38.12
N PHE A 197 -28.32 -1.83 -36.79
CA PHE A 197 -28.33 -0.68 -35.86
C PHE A 197 -27.12 -0.61 -34.92
N GLU A 198 -26.91 -1.60 -34.05
CA GLU A 198 -25.95 -1.55 -32.93
C GLU A 198 -24.52 -1.31 -33.42
N LYS A 199 -24.11 -1.99 -34.50
CA LYS A 199 -22.80 -1.81 -35.11
C LYS A 199 -22.55 -0.35 -35.49
N THR A 200 -23.44 0.25 -36.28
CA THR A 200 -23.32 1.65 -36.71
C THR A 200 -23.44 2.61 -35.52
N PHE A 201 -24.30 2.30 -34.54
CA PHE A 201 -24.40 3.06 -33.30
C PHE A 201 -23.08 3.10 -32.53
N LEU A 202 -22.39 1.98 -32.38
CA LEU A 202 -21.09 1.89 -31.71
C LEU A 202 -20.00 2.64 -32.48
N GLU A 203 -19.97 2.54 -33.81
CA GLU A 203 -19.02 3.25 -34.68
C GLU A 203 -19.19 4.77 -34.56
N VAL A 204 -20.41 5.28 -34.71
CA VAL A 204 -20.71 6.72 -34.57
C VAL A 204 -20.45 7.22 -33.14
N SER A 205 -20.69 6.37 -32.14
CA SER A 205 -20.38 6.70 -30.74
C SER A 205 -18.88 6.81 -30.49
N ALA A 206 -18.08 5.94 -31.11
CA ALA A 206 -16.63 6.02 -31.02
C ALA A 206 -16.10 7.34 -31.62
N ASP A 207 -16.62 7.73 -32.78
CA ASP A 207 -16.23 8.99 -33.43
C ASP A 207 -16.64 10.22 -32.60
N PHE A 208 -17.85 10.20 -32.02
CA PHE A 208 -18.31 11.23 -31.10
C PHE A 208 -17.38 11.38 -29.89
N TYR A 209 -17.07 10.28 -29.19
CA TYR A 209 -16.24 10.31 -28.00
C TYR A 209 -14.76 10.60 -28.30
N ARG A 210 -14.28 10.25 -29.50
CA ARG A 210 -12.95 10.65 -29.96
C ARG A 210 -12.85 12.16 -30.15
N ALA A 211 -13.83 12.77 -30.81
CA ALA A 211 -13.84 14.22 -31.00
C ALA A 211 -14.04 14.96 -29.66
N GLU A 212 -14.93 14.47 -28.80
CA GLU A 212 -15.22 15.10 -27.51
C GLU A 212 -14.04 14.97 -26.54
N SER A 213 -13.37 13.81 -26.48
CA SER A 213 -12.20 13.62 -25.62
C SER A 213 -11.08 14.57 -25.99
N GLN A 214 -10.79 14.71 -27.28
CA GLN A 214 -9.77 15.63 -27.77
C GLN A 214 -10.08 17.08 -27.36
N ARG A 215 -11.33 17.52 -27.51
CA ARG A 215 -11.77 18.86 -27.09
C ARG A 215 -11.65 19.06 -25.58
N PHE A 216 -12.01 18.06 -24.77
CA PHE A 216 -11.87 18.15 -23.32
C PHE A 216 -10.41 18.23 -22.89
N ILE A 217 -9.52 17.45 -23.52
CA ILE A 217 -8.08 17.50 -23.26
C ILE A 217 -7.49 18.90 -23.50
N GLU A 218 -7.99 19.64 -24.49
CA GLU A 218 -7.49 20.98 -24.83
C GLU A 218 -8.02 22.08 -23.90
N CYS A 219 -9.20 21.90 -23.32
CA CYS A 219 -9.94 22.96 -22.62
C CYS A 219 -10.18 22.71 -21.12
N SER A 220 -9.76 21.56 -20.59
CA SER A 220 -9.97 21.19 -19.18
C SER A 220 -8.66 20.85 -18.49
N ASP A 221 -8.60 21.09 -17.19
CA ASP A 221 -7.61 20.44 -16.33
C ASP A 221 -7.94 18.94 -16.16
N CYS A 222 -6.98 18.15 -15.65
CA CYS A 222 -7.18 16.71 -15.51
C CYS A 222 -8.35 16.35 -14.58
N GLY A 223 -8.60 17.10 -13.51
CA GLY A 223 -9.68 16.80 -12.57
C GLY A 223 -11.07 16.99 -13.20
N ASP A 224 -11.25 18.09 -13.92
CA ASP A 224 -12.47 18.38 -14.69
C ASP A 224 -12.67 17.40 -15.85
N TYR A 225 -11.60 17.04 -16.55
CA TYR A 225 -11.65 15.99 -17.58
C TYR A 225 -12.18 14.68 -17.01
N LEU A 226 -11.63 14.21 -15.89
CA LEU A 226 -12.04 12.95 -15.26
C LEU A 226 -13.52 13.01 -14.83
N LYS A 227 -13.99 14.14 -14.30
CA LYS A 227 -15.42 14.35 -13.96
C LYS A 227 -16.32 14.23 -15.18
N LYS A 228 -15.92 14.84 -16.31
CA LYS A 228 -16.67 14.76 -17.57
C LYS A 228 -16.69 13.34 -18.13
N ALA A 229 -15.56 12.63 -18.11
CA ALA A 229 -15.48 11.24 -18.55
C ALA A 229 -16.37 10.32 -17.69
N GLU A 230 -16.32 10.46 -16.36
CA GLU A 230 -17.19 9.74 -15.42
C GLU A 230 -18.68 10.01 -15.70
N LYS A 231 -19.04 11.28 -15.92
CA LYS A 231 -20.41 11.66 -16.28
C LYS A 231 -20.86 11.02 -17.59
N ARG A 232 -20.03 11.04 -18.64
CA ARG A 232 -20.35 10.44 -19.94
C ARG A 232 -20.56 8.93 -19.85
N LEU A 233 -19.74 8.25 -19.06
CA LEU A 233 -19.87 6.81 -18.80
C LEU A 233 -21.22 6.48 -18.14
N ASN A 234 -21.59 7.23 -17.10
CA ASN A 234 -22.88 7.04 -16.41
C ASN A 234 -24.07 7.34 -17.32
N VAL A 235 -23.97 8.35 -18.18
CA VAL A 235 -25.02 8.69 -19.15
C VAL A 235 -25.25 7.54 -20.15
N GLU A 236 -24.21 6.89 -20.64
CA GLU A 236 -24.36 5.73 -21.55
C GLU A 236 -24.98 4.51 -20.85
N ILE A 237 -24.56 4.22 -19.61
CA ILE A 237 -25.14 3.13 -18.81
C ILE A 237 -26.62 3.40 -18.55
N GLU A 238 -26.95 4.63 -18.14
CA GLU A 238 -28.33 5.05 -17.95
C GLU A 238 -29.13 4.93 -19.26
N ARG A 239 -28.57 5.38 -20.40
CA ARG A 239 -29.23 5.27 -21.71
C ARG A 239 -29.58 3.83 -22.05
N VAL A 240 -28.65 2.91 -21.83
CA VAL A 240 -28.90 1.49 -22.13
C VAL A 240 -30.06 0.96 -21.31
N SER A 241 -30.08 1.26 -20.00
CA SER A 241 -31.19 0.88 -19.12
C SER A 241 -32.56 1.44 -19.55
N HIS A 242 -32.57 2.58 -20.25
CA HIS A 242 -33.80 3.24 -20.67
C HIS A 242 -34.39 2.63 -21.94
N TYR A 243 -33.60 2.34 -22.97
CA TYR A 243 -34.15 1.94 -24.26
C TYR A 243 -33.27 1.07 -25.16
N LEU A 244 -32.06 0.66 -24.78
CA LEU A 244 -31.22 -0.25 -25.60
C LEU A 244 -31.27 -1.69 -25.06
N ASP A 245 -30.69 -2.63 -25.82
CA ASP A 245 -30.52 -4.01 -25.35
C ASP A 245 -29.49 -4.03 -24.20
N PRO A 246 -29.76 -4.73 -23.09
CA PRO A 246 -28.79 -4.86 -21.99
C PRO A 246 -27.41 -5.38 -22.42
N LYS A 247 -27.33 -6.18 -23.49
CA LYS A 247 -26.06 -6.70 -24.04
C LYS A 247 -25.21 -5.61 -24.70
N THR A 248 -25.82 -4.47 -25.06
CA THR A 248 -25.10 -3.32 -25.63
C THR A 248 -24.32 -2.56 -24.56
N GLU A 249 -24.70 -2.65 -23.28
CA GLU A 249 -24.06 -1.92 -22.18
C GLU A 249 -22.55 -2.11 -22.15
N VAL A 250 -22.11 -3.37 -22.18
CA VAL A 250 -20.67 -3.71 -22.17
C VAL A 250 -19.97 -3.14 -23.40
N LYS A 251 -20.60 -3.21 -24.58
CA LYS A 251 -19.98 -2.76 -25.84
C LYS A 251 -19.83 -1.24 -25.89
N ILE A 252 -20.86 -0.48 -25.53
CA ILE A 252 -20.80 0.99 -25.52
C ILE A 252 -19.91 1.51 -24.40
N THR A 253 -19.92 0.84 -23.23
CA THR A 253 -19.02 1.15 -22.12
C THR A 253 -17.56 1.01 -22.56
N ASN A 254 -17.21 -0.08 -23.25
CA ASN A 254 -15.85 -0.27 -23.79
C ASN A 254 -15.46 0.83 -24.80
N VAL A 255 -16.40 1.35 -25.60
CA VAL A 255 -16.14 2.47 -26.52
C VAL A 255 -15.79 3.74 -25.74
N VAL A 256 -16.58 4.08 -24.70
CA VAL A 256 -16.30 5.25 -23.85
C VAL A 256 -14.97 5.09 -23.12
N GLU A 257 -14.73 3.92 -22.52
CA GLU A 257 -13.49 3.62 -21.79
C GLU A 257 -12.26 3.74 -22.71
N LYS A 258 -12.33 3.21 -23.93
CA LYS A 258 -11.25 3.30 -24.90
C LYS A 258 -10.99 4.74 -25.34
N GLU A 259 -12.02 5.43 -25.84
CA GLU A 259 -11.86 6.74 -26.48
C GLU A 259 -11.64 7.86 -25.45
N MET A 260 -12.22 7.77 -24.25
CA MET A 260 -12.11 8.83 -23.23
C MET A 260 -11.05 8.54 -22.17
N ILE A 261 -10.67 7.28 -21.91
CA ILE A 261 -9.74 6.94 -20.83
C ILE A 261 -8.45 6.34 -21.40
N GLU A 262 -8.53 5.21 -22.09
CA GLU A 262 -7.36 4.44 -22.54
C GLU A 262 -6.44 5.26 -23.46
N ASN A 263 -7.00 5.88 -24.50
CA ASN A 263 -6.23 6.64 -25.49
C ASN A 263 -5.52 7.88 -24.90
N HIS A 264 -6.06 8.46 -23.83
CA HIS A 264 -5.55 9.70 -23.23
C HIS A 264 -4.84 9.48 -21.90
N MET A 265 -4.79 8.24 -21.41
CA MET A 265 -4.25 7.88 -20.10
C MET A 265 -2.83 8.44 -19.85
N PRO A 266 -1.84 8.30 -20.75
CA PRO A 266 -0.49 8.84 -20.51
C PRO A 266 -0.52 10.36 -20.41
N ARG A 267 -1.31 11.03 -21.26
CA ARG A 267 -1.42 12.49 -21.28
C ARG A 267 -2.10 13.04 -20.04
N LEU A 268 -3.12 12.36 -19.51
CA LEU A 268 -3.82 12.75 -18.28
C LEU A 268 -2.93 12.62 -17.05
N VAL A 269 -2.22 11.49 -16.92
CA VAL A 269 -1.33 11.26 -15.77
C VAL A 269 -0.18 12.27 -15.74
N HIS A 270 0.39 12.59 -16.90
CA HIS A 270 1.50 13.53 -17.04
C HIS A 270 1.07 14.96 -17.39
N MET A 271 -0.22 15.29 -17.25
CA MET A 271 -0.74 16.60 -17.61
C MET A 271 -0.07 17.70 -16.78
N GLU A 272 0.45 18.73 -17.44
CA GLU A 272 1.12 19.85 -16.77
C GLU A 272 0.17 20.53 -15.79
N ASN A 273 0.67 20.84 -14.59
CA ASN A 273 -0.01 21.55 -13.49
C ASN A 273 -1.32 20.92 -12.95
N SER A 274 -1.79 19.80 -13.50
CA SER A 274 -3.05 19.17 -13.06
C SER A 274 -3.04 17.65 -13.06
N GLY A 275 -2.03 16.99 -13.64
CA GLY A 275 -1.89 15.54 -13.67
C GLY A 275 -1.63 14.92 -12.28
N LEU A 276 -1.37 13.61 -12.26
CA LEU A 276 -1.32 12.79 -11.05
C LEU A 276 -0.39 13.37 -9.97
N VAL A 277 0.81 13.81 -10.35
CA VAL A 277 1.78 14.38 -9.40
C VAL A 277 1.23 15.62 -8.70
N ASN A 278 0.59 16.54 -9.41
CA ASN A 278 -0.02 17.72 -8.80
C ASN A 278 -1.19 17.34 -7.89
N MET A 279 -2.00 16.35 -8.27
CA MET A 279 -3.06 15.84 -7.41
C MET A 279 -2.53 15.23 -6.10
N LEU A 280 -1.37 14.57 -6.14
CA LEU A 280 -0.69 14.03 -4.94
C LEU A 280 -0.09 15.13 -4.06
N LEU A 281 0.48 16.18 -4.66
CA LEU A 281 1.05 17.30 -3.93
C LEU A 281 -0.02 18.13 -3.21
N ASP A 282 -1.11 18.46 -3.92
CA ASP A 282 -2.22 19.30 -3.45
C ASP A 282 -3.29 18.54 -2.65
N ASP A 283 -3.05 17.26 -2.32
CA ASP A 283 -3.97 16.40 -1.56
C ASP A 283 -5.40 16.34 -2.15
N LYS A 284 -5.52 16.26 -3.48
CA LYS A 284 -6.82 16.22 -4.20
C LYS A 284 -7.47 14.83 -4.15
N TYR A 285 -7.84 14.36 -2.96
CA TYR A 285 -8.36 13.01 -2.70
C TYR A 285 -9.54 12.60 -3.62
N GLU A 286 -10.46 13.52 -3.88
CA GLU A 286 -11.63 13.26 -4.74
C GLU A 286 -11.25 13.00 -6.20
N ASP A 287 -10.31 13.76 -6.73
CA ASP A 287 -9.84 13.61 -8.10
C ASP A 287 -8.92 12.39 -8.24
N LEU A 288 -8.10 12.10 -7.23
CA LEU A 288 -7.31 10.86 -7.14
C LEU A 288 -8.21 9.62 -7.12
N ARG A 289 -9.30 9.65 -6.35
CA ARG A 289 -10.28 8.56 -6.29
C ARG A 289 -10.95 8.33 -7.64
N ARG A 290 -11.31 9.42 -8.33
CA ARG A 290 -11.89 9.35 -9.67
C ARG A 290 -10.89 8.80 -10.69
N MET A 291 -9.64 9.26 -10.65
CA MET A 291 -8.57 8.73 -11.49
C MET A 291 -8.42 7.22 -11.27
N TYR A 292 -8.33 6.77 -10.02
CA TYR A 292 -8.23 5.36 -9.68
C TYR A 292 -9.42 4.52 -10.19
N ASN A 293 -10.65 4.99 -9.95
CA ASN A 293 -11.86 4.28 -10.37
C ASN A 293 -12.00 4.18 -11.89
N LEU A 294 -11.65 5.23 -12.64
CA LEU A 294 -11.68 5.23 -14.10
C LEU A 294 -10.55 4.37 -14.68
N PHE A 295 -9.34 4.48 -14.14
CA PHE A 295 -8.16 3.81 -14.68
C PHE A 295 -8.16 2.31 -14.36
N ARG A 296 -8.87 1.87 -13.32
CA ARG A 296 -9.13 0.44 -13.06
C ARG A 296 -9.88 -0.26 -14.20
N ARG A 297 -10.63 0.50 -15.01
CA ARG A 297 -11.52 -0.04 -16.05
C ARG A 297 -10.77 -0.38 -17.34
N VAL A 298 -9.56 0.17 -17.52
CA VAL A 298 -8.76 0.02 -18.74
C VAL A 298 -7.49 -0.79 -18.49
N PRO A 299 -7.00 -1.53 -19.50
CA PRO A 299 -5.73 -2.26 -19.39
C PRO A 299 -4.58 -1.34 -18.99
N ASN A 300 -3.69 -1.82 -18.12
CA ASN A 300 -2.52 -1.08 -17.62
C ASN A 300 -2.81 0.24 -16.86
N GLY A 301 -4.08 0.65 -16.67
CA GLY A 301 -4.38 1.94 -16.04
C GLY A 301 -3.84 2.09 -14.63
N LEU A 302 -4.11 1.13 -13.74
CA LEU A 302 -3.56 1.16 -12.38
C LEU A 302 -2.04 0.98 -12.34
N ALA A 303 -1.46 0.25 -13.30
CA ALA A 303 0.00 0.11 -13.39
C ALA A 303 0.65 1.47 -13.68
N THR A 304 0.14 2.22 -14.65
CA THR A 304 0.62 3.57 -14.99
C THR A 304 0.54 4.52 -13.79
N VAL A 305 -0.60 4.55 -13.09
CA VAL A 305 -0.77 5.41 -11.90
C VAL A 305 0.23 5.03 -10.80
N ARG A 306 0.38 3.72 -10.54
CA ARG A 306 1.31 3.21 -9.53
C ARG A 306 2.77 3.53 -9.88
N ASP A 307 3.17 3.37 -11.13
CA ASP A 307 4.55 3.57 -11.56
C ASP A 307 4.95 5.07 -11.49
N VAL A 308 4.03 5.97 -11.85
CA VAL A 308 4.23 7.42 -11.70
C VAL A 308 4.25 7.84 -10.23
N MET A 309 3.32 7.34 -9.40
CA MET A 309 3.35 7.57 -7.95
C MET A 309 4.67 7.07 -7.33
N THR A 310 5.11 5.87 -7.69
CA THR A 310 6.36 5.27 -7.22
C THR A 310 7.55 6.15 -7.58
N SER A 311 7.62 6.61 -8.82
CA SER A 311 8.70 7.48 -9.30
C SER A 311 8.71 8.80 -8.55
N HIS A 312 7.54 9.40 -8.33
CA HIS A 312 7.40 10.64 -7.57
C HIS A 312 7.83 10.50 -6.11
N ILE A 313 7.36 9.46 -5.41
CA ILE A 313 7.73 9.19 -4.01
C ILE A 313 9.23 8.94 -3.87
N ARG A 314 9.84 8.20 -4.81
CA ARG A 314 11.28 7.96 -4.80
C ARG A 314 12.09 9.25 -4.96
N GLU A 315 11.63 10.16 -5.82
CA GLU A 315 12.30 11.45 -6.02
C GLU A 315 12.17 12.36 -4.79
N ILE A 316 10.96 12.52 -4.23
CA ILE A 316 10.76 13.27 -2.98
C ILE A 316 11.58 12.67 -1.84
N GLY A 317 11.53 11.35 -1.69
CA GLY A 317 12.26 10.64 -0.64
C GLY A 317 13.76 10.81 -0.79
N LYS A 318 14.29 10.75 -2.02
CA LYS A 318 15.71 11.01 -2.31
C LYS A 318 16.11 12.43 -1.93
N GLN A 319 15.32 13.44 -2.27
CA GLN A 319 15.58 14.82 -1.88
C GLN A 319 15.57 14.95 -0.35
N LEU A 320 14.59 14.35 0.33
CA LEU A 320 14.48 14.38 1.79
C LEU A 320 15.71 13.76 2.48
N VAL A 321 16.20 12.61 1.99
CA VAL A 321 17.31 11.90 2.65
C VAL A 321 18.71 12.40 2.30
N THR A 322 18.84 13.21 1.24
CA THR A 322 20.14 13.73 0.77
C THR A 322 20.34 15.23 1.01
N ASP A 323 19.28 15.96 1.37
CA ASP A 323 19.33 17.41 1.64
C ASP A 323 20.24 17.74 2.84
N PRO A 324 21.36 18.46 2.63
CA PRO A 324 22.30 18.81 3.69
C PRO A 324 21.69 19.58 4.85
N GLU A 325 20.64 20.38 4.62
CA GLU A 325 19.96 21.12 5.68
C GLU A 325 19.16 20.19 6.58
N LYS A 326 18.41 19.25 5.99
CA LYS A 326 17.66 18.23 6.75
C LYS A 326 18.56 17.27 7.51
N LEU A 327 19.80 17.05 7.04
CA LEU A 327 20.78 16.21 7.73
C LEU A 327 21.39 16.86 9.00
N LYS A 328 21.08 18.14 9.29
CA LYS A 328 21.56 18.83 10.49
C LYS A 328 20.81 18.40 11.75
N ASP A 329 19.53 18.10 11.64
CA ASP A 329 18.67 17.67 12.75
C ASP A 329 18.14 16.24 12.51
N PRO A 330 18.71 15.24 13.21
CA PRO A 330 18.27 13.85 13.11
C PRO A 330 16.81 13.60 13.52
N VAL A 331 16.28 14.39 14.45
CA VAL A 331 14.92 14.20 14.97
C VAL A 331 13.90 14.74 13.97
N GLU A 332 14.17 15.93 13.42
CA GLU A 332 13.36 16.53 12.36
C GLU A 332 13.37 15.66 11.10
N PHE A 333 14.55 15.16 10.71
CA PHE A 333 14.71 14.23 9.58
C PHE A 333 13.75 13.03 9.67
N VAL A 334 13.74 12.34 10.82
CA VAL A 334 12.88 11.16 11.02
C VAL A 334 11.42 11.57 11.08
N GLN A 335 11.10 12.73 11.66
CA GLN A 335 9.73 13.23 11.69
C GLN A 335 9.19 13.53 10.28
N CYS A 336 10.00 14.13 9.40
CA CYS A 336 9.62 14.34 8.00
C CYS A 336 9.34 13.01 7.27
N LEU A 337 10.16 11.97 7.50
CA LEU A 337 9.92 10.64 6.93
C LEU A 337 8.56 10.06 7.38
N LEU A 338 8.24 10.17 8.67
CA LEU A 338 6.97 9.70 9.21
C LEU A 338 5.78 10.48 8.62
N ASN A 339 5.90 11.81 8.49
CA ASN A 339 4.84 12.64 7.92
C ASN A 339 4.57 12.30 6.45
N GLU A 340 5.63 12.10 5.64
CA GLU A 340 5.50 11.64 4.25
C GLU A 340 4.83 10.26 4.19
N LYS A 341 5.19 9.35 5.09
CA LYS A 341 4.58 8.01 5.12
C LYS A 341 3.08 8.10 5.43
N ASP A 342 2.71 8.87 6.46
CA ASP A 342 1.33 9.08 6.87
C ASP A 342 0.51 9.72 5.72
N LYS A 343 1.08 10.71 5.01
CA LYS A 343 0.44 11.35 3.84
C LYS A 343 0.07 10.33 2.78
N TYR A 344 1.03 9.53 2.31
CA TYR A 344 0.75 8.57 1.23
C TYR A 344 -0.07 7.37 1.69
N ASP A 345 0.04 6.94 2.94
CA ASP A 345 -0.88 5.93 3.50
C ASP A 345 -2.33 6.44 3.45
N ASN A 346 -2.57 7.69 3.86
CA ASN A 346 -3.90 8.30 3.82
C ASN A 346 -4.44 8.39 2.39
N ILE A 347 -3.60 8.78 1.41
CA ILE A 347 -4.00 8.79 0.00
C ILE A 347 -4.41 7.39 -0.46
N ILE A 348 -3.63 6.36 -0.13
CA ILE A 348 -3.96 4.98 -0.54
C ILE A 348 -5.26 4.49 0.11
N ILE A 349 -5.45 4.79 1.39
CA ILE A 349 -6.65 4.39 2.15
C ILE A 349 -7.89 5.09 1.59
N LEU A 350 -7.84 6.42 1.41
CA LEU A 350 -9.00 7.23 1.09
C LEU A 350 -9.32 7.27 -0.41
N ALA A 351 -8.30 7.32 -1.27
CA ALA A 351 -8.48 7.49 -2.71
C ALA A 351 -8.30 6.19 -3.51
N PHE A 352 -7.41 5.28 -3.09
CA PHE A 352 -7.08 4.06 -3.84
C PHE A 352 -7.67 2.79 -3.23
N ASN A 353 -8.77 2.91 -2.48
CA ASN A 353 -9.50 1.79 -1.87
C ASN A 353 -8.61 0.83 -1.08
N ASN A 354 -7.56 1.34 -0.44
CA ASN A 354 -6.60 0.55 0.33
C ASN A 354 -5.92 -0.57 -0.50
N ASP A 355 -5.63 -0.31 -1.78
CA ASP A 355 -5.02 -1.28 -2.70
C ASP A 355 -3.61 -1.70 -2.22
N LYS A 356 -3.44 -3.01 -1.96
CA LYS A 356 -2.19 -3.60 -1.47
C LYS A 356 -1.02 -3.43 -2.45
N THR A 357 -1.28 -3.36 -3.74
CA THR A 357 -0.22 -3.16 -4.75
C THR A 357 0.39 -1.76 -4.65
N PHE A 358 -0.43 -0.75 -4.33
CA PHE A 358 0.02 0.61 -4.04
C PHE A 358 0.74 0.70 -2.68
N GLN A 359 0.24 0.01 -1.65
CA GLN A 359 0.94 -0.08 -0.37
C GLN A 359 2.32 -0.72 -0.50
N ASN A 360 2.44 -1.80 -1.28
CA ASN A 360 3.72 -2.46 -1.55
C ASN A 360 4.68 -1.53 -2.32
N ALA A 361 4.17 -0.77 -3.28
CA ALA A 361 4.95 0.22 -4.02
C ALA A 361 5.46 1.36 -3.11
N LEU A 362 4.62 1.84 -2.19
CA LEU A 362 4.99 2.81 -1.16
C LEU A 362 6.08 2.24 -0.23
N ASN A 363 5.88 1.04 0.31
CA ASN A 363 6.84 0.37 1.19
C ASN A 363 8.20 0.16 0.50
N SER A 364 8.19 -0.32 -0.75
CA SER A 364 9.40 -0.51 -1.55
C SER A 364 10.09 0.82 -1.87
N SER A 365 9.34 1.90 -2.04
CA SER A 365 9.92 3.23 -2.27
C SER A 365 10.62 3.75 -1.02
N PHE A 366 10.00 3.61 0.15
CA PHE A 366 10.62 3.95 1.44
C PHE A 366 11.88 3.12 1.72
N GLU A 367 11.83 1.81 1.48
CA GLU A 367 13.00 0.94 1.56
C GLU A 367 14.11 1.37 0.60
N PHE A 368 13.77 1.81 -0.62
CA PHE A 368 14.76 2.30 -1.58
C PHE A 368 15.47 3.56 -1.08
N PHE A 369 14.74 4.64 -0.77
CA PHE A 369 15.40 5.92 -0.51
C PHE A 369 15.99 6.01 0.91
N ILE A 370 15.42 5.35 1.92
CA ILE A 370 15.96 5.44 3.29
C ILE A 370 17.40 4.94 3.38
N ASN A 371 17.73 3.94 2.54
CA ASN A 371 19.06 3.33 2.47
C ASN A 371 20.04 4.09 1.56
N LEU A 372 19.61 5.16 0.87
CA LEU A 372 20.53 6.06 0.16
C LEU A 372 21.37 6.92 1.13
N ASN A 373 20.86 7.14 2.35
CA ASN A 373 21.59 7.84 3.39
C ASN A 373 22.19 6.84 4.41
N PRO A 374 23.54 6.71 4.49
CA PRO A 374 24.18 5.78 5.42
C PRO A 374 24.02 6.20 6.90
N ARG A 375 23.46 7.38 7.17
CA ARG A 375 23.18 7.87 8.53
C ARG A 375 21.75 7.60 8.99
N SER A 376 20.88 7.07 8.14
CA SER A 376 19.49 6.74 8.53
C SER A 376 19.41 5.86 9.80
N PRO A 377 20.24 4.81 9.99
CA PRO A 377 20.23 4.02 11.22
C PRO A 377 20.60 4.83 12.48
N GLU A 378 21.61 5.72 12.39
CA GLU A 378 22.01 6.64 13.45
C GLU A 378 20.85 7.57 13.83
N PHE A 379 20.21 8.17 12.82
CA PHE A 379 19.15 9.16 13.01
C PHE A 379 17.89 8.56 13.63
N ILE A 380 17.48 7.37 13.19
CA ILE A 380 16.35 6.66 13.79
C ILE A 380 16.67 6.33 15.25
N SER A 381 17.90 5.92 15.57
CA SER A 381 18.31 5.66 16.95
C SER A 381 18.28 6.93 17.83
N LEU A 382 18.72 8.07 17.30
CA LEU A 382 18.66 9.36 18.00
C LEU A 382 17.22 9.85 18.21
N PHE A 383 16.35 9.67 17.21
CA PHE A 383 14.93 9.96 17.33
C PHE A 383 14.28 9.14 18.45
N VAL A 384 14.56 7.84 18.50
CA VAL A 384 14.09 6.95 19.58
C VAL A 384 14.61 7.41 20.94
N ASP A 385 15.90 7.77 21.04
CA ASP A 385 16.50 8.27 22.28
C ASP A 385 15.81 9.55 22.79
N GLU A 386 15.50 10.53 21.92
CA GLU A 386 14.79 11.74 22.33
C GLU A 386 13.34 11.45 22.75
N LYS A 387 12.63 10.58 22.00
CA LYS A 387 11.27 10.16 22.36
C LYS A 387 11.22 9.48 23.72
N LEU A 388 12.15 8.57 24.02
CA LEU A 388 12.20 7.84 25.28
C LEU A 388 12.74 8.65 26.48
N ARG A 389 13.48 9.75 26.24
CA ARG A 389 13.97 10.65 27.31
C ARG A 389 12.98 11.73 27.74
N LYS A 390 12.24 12.29 26.80
CA LYS A 390 11.35 13.43 27.04
C LYS A 390 10.02 13.30 26.34
N GLY A 391 10.01 12.70 25.15
CA GLY A 391 8.83 12.61 24.31
C GLY A 391 7.66 11.90 24.95
N LEU A 392 7.88 10.96 25.88
CA LEU A 392 6.78 10.22 26.52
C LEU A 392 6.15 10.92 27.74
N LYS A 393 6.62 12.10 28.14
CA LYS A 393 6.07 12.79 29.33
C LYS A 393 4.64 13.27 29.07
N GLY A 394 3.68 12.72 29.80
CA GLY A 394 2.26 13.09 29.69
C GLY A 394 1.53 12.48 28.50
N ILE A 395 2.13 11.48 27.83
CA ILE A 395 1.52 10.72 26.74
C ILE A 395 0.87 9.44 27.31
N SER A 396 -0.26 9.02 26.73
CA SER A 396 -0.94 7.77 27.11
C SER A 396 -0.13 6.53 26.73
N GLU A 397 -0.33 5.40 27.41
CA GLU A 397 0.34 4.14 27.06
C GLU A 397 0.01 3.66 25.63
N GLU A 398 -1.22 3.92 25.16
CA GLU A 398 -1.65 3.59 23.80
C GLU A 398 -0.89 4.39 22.74
N ASP A 399 -0.73 5.70 22.96
CA ASP A 399 0.02 6.58 22.06
C ASP A 399 1.52 6.22 22.03
N VAL A 400 2.08 5.77 23.16
CA VAL A 400 3.46 5.24 23.21
C VAL A 400 3.60 4.06 22.25
N VAL A 401 2.66 3.12 22.26
CA VAL A 401 2.68 1.96 21.35
C VAL A 401 2.65 2.40 19.89
N ILE A 402 1.80 3.37 19.54
CA ILE A 402 1.71 3.91 18.17
C ILE A 402 3.05 4.53 17.75
N ILE A 403 3.71 5.30 18.63
CA ILE A 403 5.04 5.88 18.34
C ILE A 403 6.07 4.77 18.09
N LEU A 404 6.09 3.74 18.94
CA LEU A 404 7.02 2.62 18.79
C LEU A 404 6.76 1.84 17.49
N ASP A 405 5.50 1.66 17.09
CA ASP A 405 5.16 0.98 15.84
C ASP A 405 5.59 1.78 14.60
N LYS A 406 5.45 3.11 14.63
CA LYS A 406 5.98 3.99 13.57
C LYS A 406 7.50 3.90 13.46
N VAL A 407 8.21 3.88 14.58
CA VAL A 407 9.68 3.65 14.60
C VAL A 407 10.02 2.29 14.01
N MET A 408 9.33 1.24 14.43
CA MET A 408 9.57 -0.12 13.96
C MET A 408 9.25 -0.30 12.47
N MET A 409 8.30 0.47 11.94
CA MET A 409 8.04 0.55 10.50
C MET A 409 9.27 1.09 9.75
N LEU A 410 9.87 2.20 10.18
CA LEU A 410 11.10 2.71 9.57
C LEU A 410 12.30 1.76 9.75
N PHE A 411 12.41 1.14 10.93
CA PHE A 411 13.46 0.14 11.20
C PHE A 411 13.39 -1.06 10.23
N ARG A 412 12.18 -1.51 9.88
CA ARG A 412 12.01 -2.62 8.92
C ARG A 412 12.55 -2.29 7.53
N TYR A 413 12.49 -1.02 7.12
CA TYR A 413 13.05 -0.55 5.85
C TYR A 413 14.58 -0.44 5.83
N LEU A 414 15.25 -0.49 6.99
CA LEU A 414 16.72 -0.42 7.02
C LEU A 414 17.36 -1.72 6.54
N GLN A 415 18.37 -1.60 5.68
CA GLN A 415 19.24 -2.72 5.31
C GLN A 415 20.32 -2.97 6.37
N GLU A 416 20.90 -1.90 6.92
CA GLU A 416 21.99 -1.94 7.90
C GLU A 416 21.47 -1.84 9.35
N LYS A 417 20.76 -2.88 9.81
CA LYS A 417 20.12 -2.93 11.14
C LYS A 417 21.10 -3.07 12.29
N ASP A 418 22.27 -3.67 12.05
CA ASP A 418 23.38 -3.77 13.02
C ASP A 418 24.00 -2.41 13.36
N VAL A 419 24.04 -1.47 12.41
CA VAL A 419 24.44 -0.08 12.65
C VAL A 419 23.44 0.58 13.60
N PHE A 420 22.14 0.38 13.40
CA PHE A 420 21.11 0.83 14.34
C PHE A 420 21.32 0.20 15.73
N GLU A 421 21.55 -1.13 15.80
CA GLU A 421 21.82 -1.87 17.05
C GLU A 421 22.94 -1.19 17.85
N LYS A 422 24.05 -0.84 17.20
CA LYS A 422 25.22 -0.21 17.82
C LYS A 422 24.88 1.13 18.45
N TYR A 423 24.24 2.03 17.71
CA TYR A 423 23.85 3.34 18.20
C TYR A 423 22.77 3.23 19.29
N TYR A 424 21.75 2.39 19.08
CA TYR A 424 20.69 2.18 20.07
C TYR A 424 21.26 1.64 21.39
N LYS A 425 22.20 0.69 21.34
CA LYS A 425 22.90 0.16 22.51
C LYS A 425 23.65 1.26 23.27
N GLN A 426 24.37 2.14 22.57
CA GLN A 426 25.07 3.27 23.20
C GLN A 426 24.09 4.25 23.87
N HIS A 427 22.98 4.57 23.20
CA HIS A 427 21.96 5.46 23.75
C HIS A 427 21.25 4.85 24.95
N LEU A 428 20.88 3.57 24.88
CA LEU A 428 20.28 2.82 25.99
C LEU A 428 21.22 2.80 27.19
N ALA A 429 22.51 2.53 27.00
CA ALA A 429 23.49 2.52 28.08
C ALA A 429 23.55 3.89 28.80
N LYS A 430 23.58 4.99 28.04
CA LYS A 430 23.54 6.34 28.61
C LYS A 430 22.25 6.61 29.39
N ARG A 431 21.09 6.15 28.90
CA ARG A 431 19.80 6.34 29.59
C ARG A 431 19.72 5.55 30.90
N LEU A 432 20.12 4.27 30.88
CA LEU A 432 20.12 3.40 32.06
C LEU A 432 21.07 3.93 33.16
N LEU A 433 22.31 4.25 32.81
CA LEU A 433 23.32 4.67 33.80
C LEU A 433 23.07 6.09 34.34
N SER A 434 22.47 6.97 33.54
CA SER A 434 22.14 8.33 34.00
C SER A 434 20.84 8.43 34.81
N GLY A 435 20.09 7.33 34.95
CA GLY A 435 18.79 7.30 35.63
C GLY A 435 17.73 8.17 34.94
N LYS A 436 17.86 8.38 33.62
CA LYS A 436 16.98 9.27 32.82
C LYS A 436 15.96 8.49 31.97
N THR A 437 15.61 7.26 32.35
CA THR A 437 14.53 6.52 31.69
C THR A 437 13.18 7.11 32.12
N VAL A 438 12.31 7.42 31.15
CA VAL A 438 10.94 7.90 31.44
C VAL A 438 10.02 6.74 31.78
N SER A 439 10.19 5.60 31.09
CA SER A 439 9.42 4.38 31.31
C SER A 439 10.28 3.16 30.94
N ASP A 440 10.55 2.30 31.91
CA ASP A 440 11.25 1.03 31.69
C ASP A 440 10.39 0.07 30.84
N ASP A 441 9.06 0.17 30.94
CA ASP A 441 8.13 -0.65 30.16
C ASP A 441 8.15 -0.30 28.67
N ALA A 442 8.26 0.99 28.34
CA ALA A 442 8.40 1.44 26.95
C ALA A 442 9.71 0.92 26.32
N GLU A 443 10.83 0.94 27.07
CA GLU A 443 12.11 0.39 26.62
C GLU A 443 12.02 -1.12 26.39
N ARG A 444 11.44 -1.86 27.34
CA ARG A 444 11.22 -3.31 27.22
C ARG A 444 10.32 -3.65 26.04
N SER A 445 9.25 -2.88 25.82
CA SER A 445 8.34 -3.04 24.69
C SER A 445 9.08 -2.88 23.35
N LEU A 446 9.94 -1.86 23.22
CA LEU A 446 10.75 -1.69 22.02
C LEU A 446 11.73 -2.86 21.81
N ILE A 447 12.40 -3.33 22.86
CA ILE A 447 13.29 -4.49 22.76
C ILE A 447 12.54 -5.75 22.33
N ILE A 448 11.32 -5.97 22.83
CA ILE A 448 10.47 -7.08 22.38
C ILE A 448 10.16 -6.97 20.88
N LYS A 449 9.79 -5.77 20.40
CA LYS A 449 9.55 -5.54 18.96
C LYS A 449 10.80 -5.80 18.12
N LEU A 450 11.98 -5.35 18.56
CA LEU A 450 13.27 -5.62 17.90
C LEU A 450 13.58 -7.13 17.88
N LYS A 451 13.26 -7.85 18.96
CA LYS A 451 13.43 -9.31 19.06
C LYS A 451 12.55 -10.06 18.08
N THR A 452 11.31 -9.62 17.89
CA THR A 452 10.39 -10.22 16.91
C THR A 452 10.92 -10.08 15.49
N GLU A 453 11.49 -8.91 15.14
CA GLU A 453 12.00 -8.65 13.79
C GLU A 453 13.36 -9.33 13.52
N CYS A 454 14.30 -9.27 14.46
CA CYS A 454 15.72 -9.66 14.24
C CYS A 454 16.15 -10.91 15.00
N GLY A 455 15.28 -11.46 15.86
CA GLY A 455 15.56 -12.62 16.69
C GLY A 455 16.34 -12.33 17.97
N TYR A 456 16.40 -13.34 18.85
CA TYR A 456 17.01 -13.23 20.19
C TYR A 456 18.48 -12.81 20.20
N GLN A 457 19.28 -13.24 19.22
CA GLN A 457 20.71 -12.88 19.18
C GLN A 457 20.93 -11.37 19.01
N PHE A 458 19.96 -10.64 18.45
CA PHE A 458 20.01 -9.18 18.28
C PHE A 458 19.76 -8.45 19.59
N THR A 459 18.86 -8.96 20.43
CA THR A 459 18.46 -8.29 21.67
C THR A 459 19.18 -8.79 22.91
N SER A 460 19.88 -9.94 22.85
CA SER A 460 20.49 -10.58 24.02
C SER A 460 21.38 -9.65 24.85
N LYS A 461 22.20 -8.81 24.20
CA LYS A 461 23.05 -7.82 24.87
C LYS A 461 22.22 -6.71 25.54
N LEU A 462 21.17 -6.24 24.87
CA LEU A 462 20.25 -5.21 25.39
C LEU A 462 19.46 -5.73 26.60
N GLU A 463 18.93 -6.96 26.50
CA GLU A 463 18.27 -7.66 27.61
C GLU A 463 19.23 -7.85 28.79
N GLY A 464 20.48 -8.23 28.51
CA GLY A 464 21.54 -8.36 29.52
C GLY A 464 21.82 -7.05 30.27
N MET A 465 21.76 -5.89 29.60
CA MET A 465 21.91 -4.59 30.26
C MET A 465 20.82 -4.34 31.30
N PHE A 466 19.56 -4.72 31.03
CA PHE A 466 18.47 -4.62 32.02
C PHE A 466 18.65 -5.59 33.18
N THR A 467 19.10 -6.81 32.91
CA THR A 467 19.40 -7.79 33.98
C THR A 467 20.51 -7.26 34.88
N ASP A 468 21.58 -6.71 34.31
CA ASP A 468 22.69 -6.13 35.08
C ASP A 468 22.22 -4.97 35.97
N MET A 469 21.30 -4.11 35.49
CA MET A 469 20.73 -3.03 36.32
C MET A 469 19.98 -3.57 37.54
N LYS A 470 19.14 -4.59 37.34
CA LYS A 470 18.38 -5.22 38.43
C LYS A 470 19.31 -5.93 39.43
N THR A 471 20.21 -6.78 38.93
CA THR A 471 21.16 -7.51 39.77
C THR A 471 22.12 -6.57 40.50
N SER A 472 22.45 -5.41 39.92
CA SER A 472 23.24 -4.38 40.62
C SER A 472 22.50 -3.79 41.80
N GLN A 473 21.19 -3.53 41.68
CA GLN A 473 20.37 -3.05 42.80
C GLN A 473 20.33 -4.09 43.93
N ASP A 474 20.11 -5.36 43.59
CA ASP A 474 20.11 -6.46 44.57
C ASP A 474 21.47 -6.60 45.26
N THR A 475 22.57 -6.50 44.49
CA THR A 475 23.94 -6.55 45.01
C THR A 475 24.23 -5.37 45.94
N MET A 476 23.76 -4.17 45.59
CA MET A 476 23.96 -2.97 46.39
C MET A 476 23.16 -3.04 47.70
N GLN A 477 21.92 -3.57 47.64
CA GLN A 477 21.12 -3.83 48.83
C GLN A 477 21.82 -4.83 49.77
N GLY A 478 22.38 -5.91 49.23
CA GLY A 478 23.18 -6.86 49.99
C GLY A 478 24.44 -6.24 50.62
N PHE A 479 25.14 -5.38 49.89
CA PHE A 479 26.31 -4.65 50.41
C PHE A 479 25.91 -3.73 51.57
N HIS A 480 24.83 -2.98 51.43
CA HIS A 480 24.31 -2.13 52.50
C HIS A 480 23.85 -2.93 53.71
N THR A 481 23.28 -4.13 53.55
CA THR A 481 22.95 -5.00 54.68
C THR A 481 24.20 -5.52 55.39
N ALA A 482 25.24 -5.91 54.65
CA ALA A 482 26.47 -6.46 55.22
C ALA A 482 27.35 -5.41 55.91
N TYR A 483 27.44 -4.20 55.34
CA TYR A 483 28.37 -3.17 55.79
C TYR A 483 27.69 -1.87 56.25
N GLY A 484 26.36 -1.79 56.24
CA GLY A 484 25.62 -0.57 56.57
C GLY A 484 25.82 -0.08 58.00
N ALA A 485 26.03 -0.98 58.97
CA ALA A 485 26.35 -0.61 60.35
C ALA A 485 27.77 -0.02 60.49
N GLU A 486 28.72 -0.49 59.68
CA GLU A 486 30.10 0.05 59.64
C GLU A 486 30.22 1.31 58.79
N LEU A 487 29.29 1.51 57.85
CA LEU A 487 29.19 2.69 56.97
C LEU A 487 28.22 3.75 57.53
N GLY A 488 27.56 3.49 58.66
CA GLY A 488 26.45 4.30 59.20
C GLY A 488 26.89 5.69 59.68
N ASP A 489 26.02 6.69 59.42
CA ASP A 489 25.92 8.12 59.83
C ASP A 489 27.19 8.97 60.09
N GLY A 490 28.38 8.43 59.88
CA GLY A 490 29.62 9.19 59.88
C GLY A 490 29.69 10.16 58.68
N PRO A 491 30.55 11.20 58.73
CA PRO A 491 30.71 12.19 57.66
C PRO A 491 31.36 11.65 56.36
N GLY A 492 31.38 10.32 56.15
CA GLY A 492 32.04 9.65 55.03
C GLY A 492 31.27 9.71 53.71
N PRO A 493 31.93 9.44 52.58
CA PRO A 493 31.28 9.42 51.27
C PRO A 493 30.33 8.21 51.14
N SER A 494 29.18 8.42 50.51
CA SER A 494 28.27 7.34 50.11
C SER A 494 28.64 6.84 48.71
N LEU A 495 28.59 5.53 48.49
CA LEU A 495 28.88 4.89 47.20
C LEU A 495 27.69 4.06 46.76
N VAL A 496 27.28 4.22 45.51
CA VAL A 496 26.33 3.34 44.82
C VAL A 496 27.03 2.78 43.60
N VAL A 497 27.07 1.45 43.48
CA VAL A 497 27.79 0.75 42.41
C VAL A 497 26.82 0.04 41.49
N GLN A 498 27.03 0.21 40.18
CA GLN A 498 26.36 -0.57 39.15
C GLN A 498 27.38 -1.52 38.51
N VAL A 499 27.18 -2.83 38.66
CA VAL A 499 28.08 -3.86 38.14
C VAL A 499 27.60 -4.31 36.77
N LEU A 500 28.43 -4.11 35.76
CA LEU A 500 28.07 -4.29 34.36
C LEU A 500 28.83 -5.46 33.73
N THR A 501 28.15 -6.31 32.96
CA THR A 501 28.78 -7.42 32.24
C THR A 501 29.49 -6.90 30.98
N THR A 502 30.82 -7.03 30.91
CA THR A 502 31.66 -6.44 29.85
C THR A 502 31.19 -6.76 28.42
N GLY A 503 30.70 -7.97 28.15
CA GLY A 503 30.20 -8.35 26.81
C GLY A 503 28.84 -7.72 26.42
N SER A 504 28.05 -7.31 27.41
CA SER A 504 26.70 -6.78 27.21
C SER A 504 26.69 -5.27 27.03
N TRP A 505 27.68 -4.53 27.52
CA TRP A 505 27.69 -3.07 27.52
C TRP A 505 28.66 -2.49 26.47
N PRO A 506 28.46 -1.24 26.03
CA PRO A 506 29.41 -0.55 25.15
C PRO A 506 30.56 0.05 25.97
N THR A 507 31.29 -0.77 26.73
CA THR A 507 32.40 -0.32 27.58
C THR A 507 33.67 -0.10 26.77
N GLN A 508 34.41 0.98 27.06
CA GLN A 508 35.74 1.22 26.53
C GLN A 508 36.80 0.57 27.43
N PRO A 509 38.04 0.34 26.93
CA PRO A 509 39.15 -0.05 27.78
C PRO A 509 39.28 0.92 28.96
N SER A 510 39.41 0.39 30.17
CA SER A 510 39.55 1.19 31.39
C SER A 510 40.79 2.07 31.27
N VAL A 511 40.63 3.38 31.26
CA VAL A 511 41.74 4.32 31.38
C VAL A 511 41.98 4.61 32.85
N THR A 512 43.25 4.81 33.22
CA THR A 512 43.61 5.12 34.61
C THR A 512 43.04 6.48 35.00
N CYS A 513 42.57 6.58 36.23
CA CYS A 513 42.16 7.83 36.85
C CYS A 513 42.41 7.65 38.34
N ASN A 514 43.23 8.52 38.91
CA ASN A 514 43.52 8.51 40.32
C ASN A 514 42.30 9.04 41.09
N LEU A 515 41.67 8.16 41.87
CA LEU A 515 40.54 8.50 42.73
C LEU A 515 41.06 9.04 44.06
N PRO A 516 40.34 9.99 44.70
CA PRO A 516 40.62 10.43 46.07
C PRO A 516 40.75 9.24 47.04
N ALA A 517 41.62 9.37 48.05
CA ALA A 517 41.95 8.28 48.97
C ALA A 517 40.71 7.74 49.70
N GLU A 518 39.79 8.62 50.09
CA GLU A 518 38.54 8.29 50.77
C GLU A 518 37.63 7.41 49.91
N LEU A 519 37.60 7.65 48.59
CA LEU A 519 36.81 6.86 47.65
C LEU A 519 37.50 5.56 47.28
N SER A 520 38.83 5.57 47.16
CA SER A 520 39.62 4.37 46.88
C SER A 520 39.42 3.30 47.94
N ALA A 521 39.41 3.69 49.23
CA ALA A 521 39.13 2.77 50.34
C ALA A 521 37.73 2.13 50.24
N LEU A 522 36.72 2.93 49.88
CA LEU A 522 35.34 2.46 49.74
C LEU A 522 35.16 1.54 48.51
N CYS A 523 35.84 1.86 47.41
CA CYS A 523 35.89 1.02 46.21
C CYS A 523 36.51 -0.34 46.52
N GLU A 524 37.59 -0.39 47.30
CA GLU A 524 38.24 -1.66 47.67
C GLU A 524 37.39 -2.50 48.64
N LYS A 525 36.67 -1.84 49.55
CA LYS A 525 35.69 -2.50 50.43
C LYS A 525 34.57 -3.15 49.63
N PHE A 526 34.01 -2.44 48.64
CA PHE A 526 33.02 -3.00 47.73
C PHE A 526 33.60 -4.14 46.88
N ARG A 527 34.82 -3.98 46.37
CA ARG A 527 35.51 -5.01 45.58
C ARG A 527 35.66 -6.30 46.39
N SER A 528 36.11 -6.20 47.63
CA SER A 528 36.28 -7.34 48.54
C SER A 528 34.96 -8.05 48.82
N TYR A 529 33.88 -7.30 49.09
CA TYR A 529 32.54 -7.86 49.23
C TYR A 529 32.10 -8.63 47.98
N TYR A 530 32.19 -7.97 46.82
CA TYR A 530 31.70 -8.55 45.57
C TYR A 530 32.44 -9.82 45.19
N LEU A 531 33.77 -9.83 45.30
CA LEU A 531 34.61 -10.99 44.98
C LEU A 531 34.47 -12.11 46.00
N GLY A 532 34.15 -11.79 47.26
CA GLY A 532 33.82 -12.78 48.28
C GLY A 532 32.51 -13.53 47.97
N THR A 533 31.52 -12.85 47.38
CA THR A 533 30.25 -13.48 46.97
C THR A 533 30.31 -14.09 45.57
N HIS A 534 31.13 -13.54 44.67
CA HIS A 534 31.21 -13.95 43.26
C HIS A 534 32.63 -14.39 42.89
N THR A 535 32.94 -15.65 43.18
CA THR A 535 34.25 -16.25 42.90
C THR A 535 34.53 -16.36 41.39
N GLY A 536 35.81 -16.24 41.01
CA GLY A 536 36.24 -16.35 39.61
C GLY A 536 35.97 -15.12 38.73
N ARG A 537 35.47 -14.02 39.30
CA ARG A 537 35.24 -12.75 38.57
C ARG A 537 36.40 -11.76 38.76
N ARG A 538 36.53 -10.82 37.82
CA ARG A 538 37.42 -9.67 37.91
C ARG A 538 36.62 -8.39 37.74
N LEU A 539 36.80 -7.44 38.64
CA LEU A 539 36.21 -6.10 38.54
C LEU A 539 37.20 -5.10 37.97
N SER A 540 36.70 -4.21 37.11
CA SER A 540 37.39 -3.03 36.59
C SER A 540 36.49 -1.82 36.74
N TRP A 541 36.99 -0.74 37.34
CA TRP A 541 36.24 0.49 37.54
C TRP A 541 36.21 1.31 36.25
N GLN A 542 35.03 1.84 35.88
CA GLN A 542 34.83 2.69 34.71
C GLN A 542 34.57 4.13 35.16
N THR A 543 35.65 4.87 35.43
CA THR A 543 35.59 6.21 36.02
C THR A 543 35.02 7.27 35.08
N ASN A 544 35.02 7.04 33.77
CA ASN A 544 34.38 7.91 32.77
C ASN A 544 32.84 7.88 32.79
N MET A 545 32.21 6.87 33.40
CA MET A 545 30.75 6.68 33.37
C MET A 545 30.06 7.09 34.69
N GLY A 546 30.82 7.47 35.72
CA GLY A 546 30.30 7.79 37.04
C GLY A 546 29.90 9.25 37.23
N THR A 547 29.16 9.49 38.31
CA THR A 547 28.78 10.82 38.81
C THR A 547 28.98 10.91 40.31
N ALA A 548 29.18 12.12 40.82
CA ALA A 548 29.32 12.40 42.24
C ALA A 548 28.55 13.66 42.63
N ASP A 549 28.05 13.68 43.87
CA ASP A 549 27.47 14.85 44.50
C ASP A 549 28.44 15.39 45.55
N LEU A 550 28.86 16.64 45.38
CA LEU A 550 29.86 17.30 46.23
C LEU A 550 29.23 18.45 47.00
N LYS A 551 29.42 18.47 48.32
CA LYS A 551 29.12 19.65 49.14
C LYS A 551 30.32 20.59 49.08
N VAL A 552 30.13 21.77 48.51
CA VAL A 552 31.20 22.75 48.28
C VAL A 552 30.88 24.03 49.03
N THR A 553 31.90 24.65 49.62
CA THR A 553 31.81 25.94 50.29
C THR A 553 32.70 26.95 49.55
N PHE A 554 32.11 28.03 49.05
CA PHE A 554 32.82 29.10 48.34
C PHE A 554 32.97 30.35 49.22
N GLY A 555 34.13 31.01 49.15
CA GLY A 555 34.38 32.31 49.79
C GLY A 555 33.95 32.39 51.26
N LYS A 556 33.13 33.41 51.60
CA LYS A 556 32.64 33.67 52.99
C LYS A 556 31.54 32.69 53.46
N GLY A 557 31.58 31.43 53.06
CA GLY A 557 30.69 30.39 53.56
C GLY A 557 29.45 30.08 52.71
N GLN A 558 29.43 30.45 51.42
CA GLN A 558 28.32 30.08 50.54
C GLN A 558 28.38 28.58 50.23
N LYS A 559 27.33 27.84 50.62
CA LYS A 559 27.26 26.38 50.45
C LYS A 559 26.42 26.01 49.24
N HIS A 560 26.95 25.12 48.41
CA HIS A 560 26.26 24.52 47.27
C HIS A 560 26.49 23.00 47.25
N GLU A 561 25.57 22.28 46.61
CA GLU A 561 25.74 20.87 46.30
C GLU A 561 25.90 20.73 44.79
N LEU A 562 27.05 20.24 44.33
CA LEU A 562 27.38 20.11 42.91
C LEU A 562 27.18 18.67 42.46
N ASN A 563 26.30 18.45 41.49
CA ASN A 563 26.22 17.18 40.75
C ASN A 563 27.18 17.24 39.56
N VAL A 564 28.24 16.44 39.62
CA VAL A 564 29.37 16.45 38.67
C VAL A 564 29.70 15.03 38.17
N SER A 565 30.46 14.92 37.09
CA SER A 565 31.07 13.64 36.68
C SER A 565 32.20 13.25 37.64
N THR A 566 32.58 11.96 37.67
CA THR A 566 33.71 11.48 38.46
C THR A 566 35.01 12.21 38.14
N TYR A 567 35.29 12.50 36.86
CA TYR A 567 36.47 13.28 36.46
C TYR A 567 36.45 14.71 36.99
N GLN A 568 35.31 15.39 36.91
CA GLN A 568 35.16 16.73 37.49
C GLN A 568 35.33 16.70 39.01
N MET A 569 34.85 15.65 39.69
CA MET A 569 35.10 15.47 41.12
C MET A 569 36.59 15.32 41.41
N CYS A 570 37.31 14.44 40.70
CA CYS A 570 38.75 14.27 40.91
C CYS A 570 39.50 15.60 40.75
N VAL A 571 39.16 16.41 39.75
CA VAL A 571 39.73 17.74 39.55
C VAL A 571 39.40 18.68 40.72
N LEU A 572 38.13 18.77 41.12
CA LEU A 572 37.70 19.68 42.19
C LEU A 572 38.32 19.33 43.56
N MET A 573 38.51 18.03 43.83
CA MET A 573 39.10 17.58 45.10
C MET A 573 40.56 18.00 45.28
N LEU A 574 41.31 18.25 44.20
CA LEU A 574 42.69 18.75 44.28
C LEU A 574 42.77 20.15 44.92
N PHE A 575 41.74 20.98 44.71
CA PHE A 575 41.70 22.35 45.22
C PHE A 575 41.44 22.45 46.73
N ASN A 576 41.23 21.33 47.42
CA ASN A 576 41.24 21.32 48.89
C ASN A 576 42.66 21.53 49.47
N ASN A 577 43.70 21.25 48.68
CA ASN A 577 45.11 21.31 49.11
C ASN A 577 45.93 22.34 48.33
N ALA A 578 45.34 23.00 47.32
CA ALA A 578 46.03 23.97 46.46
C ALA A 578 45.06 25.04 45.97
N ASP A 579 45.46 26.32 46.08
CA ASP A 579 44.65 27.45 45.62
C ASP A 579 44.74 27.68 44.10
N ARG A 580 45.83 27.20 43.49
CA ARG A 580 46.16 27.38 42.06
C ARG A 580 46.80 26.11 41.53
N LEU A 581 46.33 25.63 40.38
CA LEU A 581 46.90 24.47 39.69
C LEU A 581 46.99 24.73 38.18
N MET A 582 48.09 24.33 37.56
CA MET A 582 48.31 24.32 36.11
C MET A 582 47.67 23.09 35.47
N TYR A 583 47.30 23.17 34.20
CA TYR A 583 46.73 22.03 33.46
C TYR A 583 47.55 20.74 33.61
N LYS A 584 48.89 20.83 33.44
CA LYS A 584 49.79 19.66 33.54
C LYS A 584 49.86 19.07 34.96
N GLU A 585 49.71 19.90 36.00
CA GLU A 585 49.68 19.43 37.38
C GLU A 585 48.39 18.65 37.66
N ILE A 586 47.26 19.13 37.14
CA ILE A 586 45.96 18.44 37.22
C ILE A 586 46.01 17.13 36.44
N GLU A 587 46.57 17.14 35.22
CA GLU A 587 46.73 15.95 34.38
C GLU A 587 47.57 14.88 35.07
N GLN A 588 48.73 15.26 35.62
CA GLN A 588 49.61 14.33 36.32
C GLN A 588 48.98 13.79 37.62
N ALA A 589 48.29 14.63 38.39
CA ALA A 589 47.69 14.22 39.66
C ALA A 589 46.49 13.27 39.44
N THR A 590 45.68 13.53 38.42
CA THR A 590 44.44 12.78 38.17
C THR A 590 44.60 11.63 37.18
N GLU A 591 45.62 11.64 36.33
CA GLU A 591 45.80 10.72 35.18
C GLU A 591 44.61 10.67 34.21
N ILE A 592 43.72 11.67 34.23
CA ILE A 592 42.57 11.73 33.32
C ILE A 592 43.08 11.93 31.87
N PRO A 593 42.54 11.21 30.88
CA PRO A 593 42.88 11.43 29.47
C PRO A 593 42.76 12.89 29.05
N SER A 594 43.75 13.41 28.32
CA SER A 594 43.84 14.84 27.98
C SER A 594 42.57 15.38 27.31
N SER A 595 41.89 14.59 26.47
CA SER A 595 40.62 14.95 25.83
C SER A 595 39.48 15.14 26.83
N ASP A 596 39.36 14.23 27.79
CA ASP A 596 38.30 14.26 28.82
C ASP A 596 38.59 15.29 29.91
N LEU A 597 39.88 15.50 30.22
CA LEU A 597 40.33 16.53 31.13
C LEU A 597 40.03 17.93 30.58
N LYS A 598 40.36 18.19 29.29
CA LYS A 598 40.03 19.46 28.63
C LYS A 598 38.52 19.72 28.65
N ARG A 599 37.68 18.73 28.34
CA ARG A 599 36.20 18.85 28.42
C ARG A 599 35.72 19.12 29.85
N SER A 600 36.29 18.42 30.83
CA SER A 600 35.95 18.59 32.25
C SER A 600 36.28 20.00 32.74
N LEU A 601 37.50 20.48 32.48
CA LEU A 601 37.94 21.83 32.84
C LEU A 601 37.15 22.93 32.11
N GLN A 602 36.82 22.73 30.83
CA GLN A 602 35.97 23.66 30.08
C GLN A 602 34.60 23.81 30.75
N SER A 603 34.02 22.70 31.22
CA SER A 603 32.73 22.69 31.94
C SER A 603 32.80 23.44 33.27
N LEU A 604 33.92 23.29 33.98
CA LEU A 604 34.12 23.84 35.32
C LEU A 604 34.55 25.31 35.28
N ALA A 605 35.18 25.79 34.21
CA ALA A 605 35.78 27.13 34.17
C ALA A 605 35.16 28.08 33.12
N CYS A 606 34.74 27.57 31.96
CA CYS A 606 34.35 28.40 30.81
C CYS A 606 32.83 28.58 30.67
N VAL A 607 32.01 27.75 31.33
CA VAL A 607 30.54 27.82 31.22
C VAL A 607 29.96 28.86 32.18
N LYS A 608 29.46 29.97 31.63
CA LYS A 608 28.86 31.06 32.42
C LYS A 608 27.73 30.54 33.31
N GLY A 609 27.77 30.87 34.60
CA GLY A 609 26.77 30.45 35.59
C GLY A 609 26.98 29.03 36.14
N LYS A 610 27.99 28.30 35.64
CA LYS A 610 28.46 27.01 36.17
C LYS A 610 29.97 26.99 36.39
N ASN A 611 30.63 28.13 36.19
CA ASN A 611 32.07 28.31 36.28
C ASN A 611 32.51 28.37 37.75
N VAL A 612 32.58 27.19 38.38
CA VAL A 612 33.07 27.00 39.75
C VAL A 612 34.58 27.16 39.87
N LEU A 613 35.30 27.05 38.74
CA LEU A 613 36.69 27.42 38.59
C LEU A 613 36.83 28.70 37.76
N ARG A 614 37.95 29.40 37.92
CA ARG A 614 38.43 30.44 37.03
C ARG A 614 39.65 29.94 36.27
N LYS A 615 39.78 30.43 35.05
CA LYS A 615 40.86 30.11 34.13
C LYS A 615 41.69 31.37 33.86
N GLU A 616 43.01 31.22 33.81
CA GLU A 616 43.94 32.27 33.39
C GLU A 616 45.00 31.71 32.41
N PRO A 617 45.14 32.28 31.19
CA PRO A 617 44.32 33.34 30.62
C PRO A 617 42.90 32.87 30.25
N MET A 618 41.92 33.76 30.35
CA MET A 618 40.53 33.42 30.04
C MET A 618 40.31 33.27 28.53
N SER A 619 39.86 32.09 28.09
CA SER A 619 39.40 31.82 26.73
C SER A 619 38.33 30.71 26.72
N LYS A 620 37.79 30.38 25.54
CA LYS A 620 36.79 29.30 25.39
C LYS A 620 37.40 27.90 25.43
N ASP A 621 38.65 27.77 25.01
CA ASP A 621 39.36 26.49 24.88
C ASP A 621 40.28 26.26 26.07
N ILE A 622 40.74 25.02 26.27
CA ILE A 622 41.69 24.65 27.31
C ILE A 622 43.03 24.28 26.67
N GLY A 623 44.03 25.13 26.90
CA GLY A 623 45.44 24.95 26.59
C GLY A 623 46.22 24.33 27.75
N GLU A 624 47.43 23.88 27.44
CA GLU A 624 48.26 23.10 28.37
C GLU A 624 49.06 23.96 29.36
N ASP A 625 49.14 25.26 29.11
CA ASP A 625 49.80 26.24 29.97
C ASP A 625 48.79 27.05 30.81
N ASP A 626 47.51 26.68 30.76
CA ASP A 626 46.45 27.37 31.50
C ASP A 626 46.50 27.06 33.00
N ALA A 627 46.22 28.09 33.81
CA ALA A 627 46.10 27.98 35.26
C ALA A 627 44.63 28.05 35.69
N PHE A 628 44.30 27.29 36.73
CA PHE A 628 42.96 27.18 37.29
C PHE A 628 42.96 27.52 38.78
N PHE A 629 41.87 28.18 39.21
CA PHE A 629 41.65 28.64 40.58
C PHE A 629 40.19 28.42 40.99
N VAL A 630 39.92 28.30 42.28
CA VAL A 630 38.54 28.29 42.78
C VAL A 630 37.87 29.65 42.52
N ASN A 631 36.63 29.64 42.01
CA ASN A 631 35.86 30.87 41.83
C ASN A 631 35.08 31.24 43.11
N ASP A 632 35.72 31.94 44.04
CA ASP A 632 35.06 32.39 45.28
C ASP A 632 33.87 33.34 45.09
N LYS A 633 33.69 33.90 43.89
CA LYS A 633 32.54 34.75 43.53
C LYS A 633 31.45 33.96 42.79
N PHE A 634 31.54 32.64 42.73
CA PHE A 634 30.49 31.81 42.14
C PHE A 634 29.18 32.02 42.88
N THR A 635 28.09 32.23 42.14
CA THR A 635 26.75 32.36 42.70
C THR A 635 25.76 31.62 41.82
N SER A 636 24.77 30.98 42.44
CA SER A 636 23.69 30.26 41.77
C SER A 636 22.36 30.53 42.45
N LYS A 637 21.27 30.59 41.67
CA LYS A 637 19.91 30.66 42.21
C LYS A 637 19.48 29.36 42.91
N PHE A 638 20.15 28.26 42.62
CA PHE A 638 19.84 26.93 43.15
C PHE A 638 20.93 26.47 44.11
N TYR A 639 20.51 25.87 45.24
CA TYR A 639 21.42 25.21 46.18
C TYR A 639 22.11 24.00 45.54
N LYS A 640 21.33 23.12 44.90
CA LYS A 640 21.85 22.02 44.08
C LYS A 640 22.11 22.51 42.65
N VAL A 641 23.36 22.40 42.20
CA VAL A 641 23.79 22.86 40.88
C VAL A 641 24.31 21.67 40.10
N LYS A 642 23.73 21.40 38.93
CA LYS A 642 24.21 20.36 38.03
C LYS A 642 25.20 20.90 37.02
N ILE A 643 26.45 20.49 37.15
CA ILE A 643 27.52 20.79 36.18
C ILE A 643 27.64 19.58 35.27
N GLY A 644 26.88 19.60 34.19
CA GLY A 644 27.08 18.61 33.14
C GLY A 644 28.44 18.81 32.49
N THR A 645 29.16 17.74 32.24
CA THR A 645 30.29 17.76 31.30
C THR A 645 29.82 18.35 29.99
N VAL A 646 30.62 19.24 29.38
CA VAL A 646 30.41 19.73 28.02
C VAL A 646 30.43 18.50 27.12
N VAL A 647 29.22 18.05 26.78
CA VAL A 647 29.03 16.91 25.91
C VAL A 647 29.38 17.39 24.51
N ALA A 648 30.15 16.61 23.76
CA ALA A 648 30.15 16.75 22.31
C ALA A 648 28.68 16.56 21.87
N GLN A 649 28.00 17.64 21.50
CA GLN A 649 26.56 17.59 21.15
C GLN A 649 26.28 16.62 20.00
N LYS A 650 27.33 16.26 19.25
CA LYS A 650 27.38 15.23 18.21
C LYS A 650 28.71 14.48 18.37
N GLU A 651 28.73 13.17 18.08
CA GLU A 651 30.01 12.50 17.84
C GLU A 651 30.80 13.30 16.80
N SER A 652 32.08 13.54 17.09
CA SER A 652 32.97 14.14 16.10
C SER A 652 33.10 13.20 14.89
N GLU A 653 33.41 13.73 13.70
CA GLU A 653 33.62 12.87 12.52
C GLU A 653 34.62 11.71 12.75
N PRO A 654 35.72 11.90 13.52
CA PRO A 654 36.60 10.80 13.92
C PRO A 654 35.89 9.72 14.76
N GLU A 655 35.10 10.11 15.76
CA GLU A 655 34.34 9.17 16.61
C GLU A 655 33.30 8.39 15.78
N LYS A 656 32.65 9.04 14.81
CA LYS A 656 31.71 8.37 13.89
C LYS A 656 32.41 7.36 13.00
N GLN A 657 33.56 7.72 12.45
CA GLN A 657 34.36 6.83 11.59
C GLN A 657 34.82 5.61 12.39
N GLU A 658 35.24 5.81 13.64
CA GLU A 658 35.61 4.71 14.55
C GLU A 658 34.42 3.81 14.84
N THR A 659 33.23 4.37 15.13
CA THR A 659 32.01 3.59 15.36
C THR A 659 31.67 2.73 14.14
N ARG A 660 31.78 3.28 12.92
CA ARG A 660 31.57 2.53 11.67
C ARG A 660 32.60 1.41 11.48
N GLN A 661 33.88 1.71 11.70
CA GLN A 661 34.94 0.69 11.60
C GLN A 661 34.71 -0.45 12.59
N ARG A 662 34.30 -0.15 13.83
CA ARG A 662 33.96 -1.17 14.82
C ARG A 662 32.80 -2.06 14.37
N VAL A 663 31.78 -1.49 13.70
CA VAL A 663 30.68 -2.30 13.14
C VAL A 663 31.21 -3.24 12.05
N GLU A 664 32.07 -2.76 11.16
CA GLU A 664 32.70 -3.61 10.12
C GLU A 664 33.56 -4.72 10.72
N GLU A 665 34.33 -4.44 11.77
CA GLU A 665 35.07 -5.47 12.51
C GLU A 665 34.12 -6.48 13.18
N ASP A 666 33.01 -6.02 13.76
CA ASP A 666 31.98 -6.86 14.39
C ASP A 666 31.27 -7.79 13.36
N ARG A 667 31.25 -7.43 12.06
CA ARG A 667 30.66 -8.24 10.97
C ARG A 667 31.52 -9.43 10.57
N LYS A 668 32.85 -9.31 10.61
CA LYS A 668 33.78 -10.37 10.19
C LYS A 668 33.51 -11.73 10.86
N PRO A 669 33.45 -11.84 12.20
CA PRO A 669 33.16 -13.13 12.85
C PRO A 669 31.73 -13.62 12.59
N GLN A 670 30.77 -12.72 12.35
CA GLN A 670 29.40 -13.12 11.99
C GLN A 670 29.34 -13.76 10.59
N ILE A 671 30.09 -13.22 9.63
CA ILE A 671 30.24 -13.79 8.29
C ILE A 671 30.93 -15.16 8.38
N GLU A 672 32.04 -15.26 9.10
CA GLU A 672 32.75 -16.54 9.28
C GLU A 672 31.86 -17.61 9.93
N ALA A 673 31.12 -17.26 10.99
CA ALA A 673 30.19 -18.18 11.64
C ALA A 673 29.04 -18.61 10.71
N ALA A 674 28.54 -17.72 9.84
CA ALA A 674 27.54 -18.07 8.83
C ALA A 674 28.10 -19.06 7.81
N ILE A 675 29.29 -18.78 7.24
CA ILE A 675 29.99 -19.66 6.30
C ILE A 675 30.19 -21.05 6.92
N VAL A 676 30.74 -21.12 8.13
CA VAL A 676 31.00 -22.39 8.82
C VAL A 676 29.70 -23.17 9.06
N ARG A 677 28.61 -22.53 9.50
CA ARG A 677 27.32 -23.21 9.69
C ARG A 677 26.76 -23.79 8.40
N ILE A 678 26.82 -23.03 7.31
CA ILE A 678 26.35 -23.47 5.98
C ILE A 678 27.21 -24.65 5.50
N MET A 679 28.53 -24.49 5.48
CA MET A 679 29.46 -25.52 5.00
C MET A 679 29.42 -26.77 5.85
N LYS A 680 29.24 -26.66 7.17
CA LYS A 680 29.06 -27.82 8.05
C LYS A 680 27.83 -28.65 7.69
N SER A 681 26.73 -28.00 7.28
CA SER A 681 25.49 -28.67 6.86
C SER A 681 25.55 -29.22 5.44
N ARG A 682 26.15 -28.48 4.50
CA ARG A 682 26.18 -28.83 3.07
C ARG A 682 27.33 -29.76 2.71
N LYS A 683 28.42 -29.75 3.50
CA LYS A 683 29.70 -30.44 3.30
C LYS A 683 30.48 -30.02 2.06
N VAL A 684 29.83 -29.88 0.91
CA VAL A 684 30.40 -29.37 -0.33
C VAL A 684 29.45 -28.35 -0.94
N LEU A 685 29.96 -27.19 -1.35
CA LEU A 685 29.17 -26.15 -2.01
C LEU A 685 30.05 -25.30 -2.93
N ASP A 686 29.48 -24.82 -4.05
CA ASP A 686 30.20 -23.90 -4.93
C ASP A 686 30.19 -22.46 -4.42
N HIS A 687 31.14 -21.67 -4.92
CA HIS A 687 31.35 -20.27 -4.52
C HIS A 687 30.07 -19.41 -4.57
N ASN A 688 29.32 -19.48 -5.66
CA ASN A 688 28.18 -18.59 -5.88
C ASN A 688 27.04 -18.95 -4.93
N ASN A 689 26.82 -20.24 -4.70
CA ASN A 689 25.83 -20.71 -3.74
C ASN A 689 26.24 -20.41 -2.29
N ILE A 690 27.53 -20.47 -1.93
CA ILE A 690 27.99 -20.01 -0.60
C ILE A 690 27.67 -18.52 -0.42
N ILE A 691 28.01 -17.68 -1.39
CA ILE A 691 27.72 -16.24 -1.31
C ILE A 691 26.21 -16.01 -1.16
N ALA A 692 25.39 -16.65 -1.99
CA ALA A 692 23.94 -16.49 -1.95
C ALA A 692 23.33 -16.94 -0.61
N GLU A 693 23.75 -18.10 -0.08
CA GLU A 693 23.25 -18.59 1.21
C GLU A 693 23.72 -17.72 2.38
N VAL A 694 24.98 -17.26 2.38
CA VAL A 694 25.53 -16.37 3.42
C VAL A 694 24.82 -15.01 3.40
N THR A 695 24.67 -14.40 2.22
CA THR A 695 23.95 -13.13 2.07
C THR A 695 22.51 -13.26 2.55
N LYS A 696 21.81 -14.35 2.15
CA LYS A 696 20.44 -14.61 2.61
C LYS A 696 20.35 -14.81 4.13
N GLN A 697 21.30 -15.52 4.73
CA GLN A 697 21.30 -15.75 6.18
C GLN A 697 21.56 -14.47 6.98
N LEU A 698 22.37 -13.54 6.45
CA LEU A 698 22.75 -12.30 7.13
C LEU A 698 21.84 -11.11 6.80
N GLN A 699 20.99 -11.20 5.77
CA GLN A 699 20.12 -10.12 5.30
C GLN A 699 19.17 -9.55 6.38
N SER A 700 18.82 -10.33 7.40
CA SER A 700 18.03 -9.84 8.54
C SER A 700 18.78 -8.86 9.45
N ARG A 701 20.10 -8.72 9.27
CA ARG A 701 20.98 -7.86 10.08
C ARG A 701 21.70 -6.79 9.25
N PHE A 702 22.34 -7.20 8.16
CA PHE A 702 23.13 -6.30 7.30
C PHE A 702 23.32 -6.89 5.90
N LEU A 703 23.72 -6.04 4.96
CA LEU A 703 24.03 -6.49 3.60
C LEU A 703 25.49 -6.96 3.52
N ALA A 704 25.69 -8.27 3.56
CA ALA A 704 27.04 -8.84 3.50
C ALA A 704 27.67 -8.63 2.11
N ASN A 705 28.77 -7.87 2.05
CA ASN A 705 29.51 -7.60 0.81
C ASN A 705 30.14 -8.90 0.27
N PRO A 706 29.86 -9.32 -0.99
CA PRO A 706 30.45 -10.51 -1.59
C PRO A 706 31.98 -10.55 -1.56
N GLY A 707 32.63 -9.39 -1.71
CA GLY A 707 34.09 -9.28 -1.62
C GLY A 707 34.62 -9.59 -0.22
N GLU A 708 33.89 -9.23 0.83
CA GLU A 708 34.28 -9.54 2.21
C GLU A 708 33.99 -11.02 2.53
N ILE A 709 32.86 -11.57 2.07
CA ILE A 709 32.58 -13.01 2.16
C ILE A 709 33.73 -13.81 1.56
N LYS A 710 34.21 -13.43 0.37
CA LYS A 710 35.36 -14.07 -0.28
C LYS A 710 36.61 -14.04 0.61
N LYS A 711 36.97 -12.88 1.17
CA LYS A 711 38.13 -12.78 2.08
C LYS A 711 37.95 -13.67 3.32
N ARG A 712 36.74 -13.77 3.86
CA ARG A 712 36.43 -14.64 5.01
C ARG A 712 36.54 -16.13 4.65
N ILE A 713 36.18 -16.53 3.43
CA ILE A 713 36.40 -17.89 2.92
C ILE A 713 37.91 -18.20 2.88
N GLU A 714 38.75 -17.32 2.34
CA GLU A 714 40.20 -17.52 2.32
C GLU A 714 40.79 -17.64 3.74
N SER A 715 40.37 -16.78 4.66
CA SER A 715 40.71 -16.86 6.10
C SER A 715 40.30 -18.19 6.75
N LEU A 716 39.19 -18.80 6.31
CA LEU A 716 38.74 -20.11 6.80
C LEU A 716 39.52 -21.27 6.17
N ILE A 717 40.02 -21.12 4.94
CA ILE A 717 40.92 -22.08 4.31
C ILE A 717 42.28 -22.07 4.99
N GLU A 718 42.85 -20.89 5.24
CA GLU A 718 44.12 -20.73 5.96
C GLU A 718 44.09 -21.32 7.38
N ARG A 719 42.89 -21.48 7.96
CA ARG A 719 42.67 -22.06 9.29
C ARG A 719 42.11 -23.49 9.23
N ASP A 720 42.20 -24.15 8.08
CA ASP A 720 41.80 -25.55 7.85
C ASP A 720 40.32 -25.87 8.20
N PHE A 721 39.42 -24.87 8.14
CA PHE A 721 37.98 -25.13 8.26
C PHE A 721 37.37 -25.58 6.92
N LEU A 722 37.96 -25.11 5.82
CA LEU A 722 37.52 -25.37 4.45
C LEU A 722 38.73 -25.71 3.57
N GLU A 723 38.51 -26.48 2.52
CA GLU A 723 39.47 -26.64 1.42
C GLU A 723 38.79 -26.38 0.08
N ARG A 724 39.59 -26.11 -0.95
CA ARG A 724 39.09 -26.14 -2.33
C ARG A 724 39.17 -27.56 -2.85
N ASP A 725 38.18 -27.96 -3.61
CA ASP A 725 38.18 -29.28 -4.26
C ASP A 725 39.35 -29.39 -5.25
N ASP A 726 40.01 -30.56 -5.25
CA ASP A 726 41.17 -30.83 -6.09
C ASP A 726 40.84 -30.85 -7.59
N ALA A 727 39.62 -31.26 -7.95
CA ALA A 727 39.17 -31.39 -9.34
C ALA A 727 38.48 -30.11 -9.85
N ASP A 728 37.67 -29.45 -9.01
CA ASP A 728 36.99 -28.19 -9.36
C ASP A 728 37.20 -27.10 -8.31
N ARG A 729 38.09 -26.14 -8.60
CA ARG A 729 38.39 -25.00 -7.72
C ARG A 729 37.19 -24.09 -7.42
N ARG A 730 36.04 -24.26 -8.07
CA ARG A 730 34.78 -23.56 -7.75
C ARG A 730 34.08 -24.15 -6.54
N LEU A 731 34.37 -25.41 -6.20
CA LEU A 731 33.80 -26.13 -5.08
C LEU A 731 34.70 -25.98 -3.84
N TYR A 732 34.04 -25.81 -2.70
CA TYR A 732 34.67 -25.83 -1.39
C TYR A 732 34.17 -27.04 -0.61
N ARG A 733 35.04 -27.67 0.18
CA ARG A 733 34.72 -28.79 1.06
C ARG A 733 34.94 -28.38 2.51
N TYR A 734 34.08 -28.86 3.41
CA TYR A 734 34.20 -28.64 4.85
C TYR A 734 35.07 -29.73 5.50
N LEU A 735 36.08 -29.32 6.27
CA LEU A 735 37.12 -30.20 6.79
C LEU A 735 36.90 -30.72 8.22
N ALA A 736 36.01 -30.07 8.99
CA ALA A 736 35.84 -30.32 10.42
C ALA A 736 34.62 -31.18 10.83
#